data_AF-A0A1Y3XZA2-F1
#
_entry.id   AF-A0A1Y3XZA2-F1
#
_cell.length_a   1.000
_cell.length_b   1.000
_cell.length_c   1.000
_cell.angle_alpha   90.00
_cell.angle_beta   90.00
_cell.angle_gamma   90.00
#
_symmetry.space_group_name_H-M   'P 1'
#
loop_
_entity.id
_entity.type
_entity.pdbx_description
1 polymer ?
#
loop_
_entity_poly.entity_id
_entity_poly.type
_entity_poly.pdbx_seq_one_letter_code
_entity_poly.pdbx_strand_id
1 'polypeptide(L)'
;MKRCRNCKAKLDRHARVCPQCGTPVRRMRLRHKLLIALAAFVLVVGGAVGALFATGHGDLIAGLPARLGLVPGSTQEGASGPGGAPSGGDGSGQDADFLLLGSAFTDRTIVGEDDARAAVADAAPALGMDDPASELGECAANEVLGNSYYRFAQQHDGIPVYGRSVVVSADGAGAPLSLTSNYAAVGDIETEPAIDAASAEDAAMAEVDGALWTLPEGLTIYSLYDTDPTTAWQVLVVTDDGAHRCFVASDTGKVVATETALNTASGKGLDGKTYTFETTPNVGGGYAMVDEGRSITVFDAEGDDRAEIISHIELMGERGTTLRFIPNPDKDEGGYVWSADGSTRADVTNEGAVSSWYITHDDGSTERILGSNYGYFDHLVTSDDNETWDNRAAVSAMDSVVNVYDYYNEVLGWKSYDGAGGPVYVVADLPENNAFAWAPTGEFAHVAAGGSEYFSSRVVVGHEYTHAVVRATCNLSGDKTEDADALNEAVSDLMGIAATDMGDDGLANNSATWNLDEISRNLEDPVKSKSPNRVDGTYWWDENRSPEKDSEGNDQYDEHHNATVIGHAGYLMCAEGSEAATVDGDALSTEELAKLVFVSFFTMPSDCTFNEFATIMQNVAETFASQGTLTEAQVERVESAFIGVGLYGYDRGIDLTRDATLTVLDVNGEPYDNFTVTLEAVVMRTPGDPVAFNESGDTMRTATSTEPLALAFPTDGVYRMTVTDTANPSRSEEFSVGVSPAGDDTCEIQTNFGGVDQGSEQAEHTRVVTGEQDISLVLDVSSSMSGSRIEQLRSAAQGFVDTAFEDATSQVRVGMVAYNHEVSVRVPLAVEPGSLESEIASLGASGSTNIELALQTARSQLETGTADRKIIVLMSDGEPTDGAQGDDLIAIADELKDSGFKIYTVGVEQGASGEALLRAMASEGCYYSVDADSLNAFFAQIATEISGVPYMYVRVECPVEVTVSYNGETLSSAGEDPSTLASFGSLAFEEVEGADDASAASAEGADTIKILRLREGVPYTVEIEGTGTGTMDYTIAFVDEHGDYADFRTFGGIDVAEGTKVETVAEYAPETLLEVDEDGDGVVDAAYRAGVNEEAKPVDNGWAPLAVFGACLVAFAAVVVLRARSLVRVAARRR
;
A
#
# COMPACT_ATOMS: atom_id res chain seq x y z
N MET A 1 72.38 -22.50 -0.72
CA MET A 1 73.56 -21.67 -0.43
C MET A 1 73.10 -20.23 -0.34
N LYS A 2 73.48 -19.48 0.71
CA LYS A 2 73.04 -18.07 0.83
C LYS A 2 74.01 -17.18 0.05
N ARG A 3 73.46 -16.27 -0.76
CA ARG A 3 74.21 -15.20 -1.42
C ARG A 3 73.96 -13.88 -0.68
N CYS A 4 74.95 -12.99 -0.64
CA CYS A 4 74.76 -11.65 -0.09
C CYS A 4 73.68 -10.91 -0.89
N ARG A 5 72.73 -10.24 -0.21
CA ARG A 5 71.66 -9.50 -0.91
C ARG A 5 72.22 -8.34 -1.74
N ASN A 6 73.28 -7.70 -1.25
CA ASN A 6 73.91 -6.54 -1.86
C ASN A 6 74.82 -6.92 -3.05
N CYS A 7 75.90 -7.69 -2.84
CA CYS A 7 76.88 -7.99 -3.90
C CYS A 7 76.75 -9.39 -4.53
N LYS A 8 75.74 -10.18 -4.14
CA LYS A 8 75.47 -11.55 -4.64
C LYS A 8 76.60 -12.58 -4.45
N ALA A 9 77.66 -12.24 -3.72
CA ALA A 9 78.75 -13.14 -3.33
C ALA A 9 78.23 -14.36 -2.57
N LYS A 10 78.84 -15.54 -2.78
CA LYS A 10 78.54 -16.74 -1.99
C LYS A 10 78.98 -16.52 -0.54
N LEU A 11 78.07 -16.75 0.42
CA LEU A 11 78.34 -16.64 1.84
C LEU A 11 78.54 -18.02 2.47
N ASP A 12 79.55 -18.13 3.34
CA ASP A 12 79.70 -19.27 4.25
C ASP A 12 78.48 -19.32 5.21
N ARG A 13 78.07 -20.54 5.60
CA ARG A 13 77.01 -20.78 6.60
C ARG A 13 77.21 -20.02 7.92
N HIS A 14 78.45 -19.62 8.25
CA HIS A 14 78.79 -18.98 9.52
C HIS A 14 79.15 -17.49 9.40
N ALA A 15 79.13 -16.91 8.20
CA ALA A 15 79.47 -15.51 7.98
C ALA A 15 78.41 -14.57 8.62
N ARG A 16 78.83 -13.73 9.58
CA ARG A 16 77.99 -12.67 10.17
C ARG A 16 77.98 -11.39 9.34
N VAL A 17 78.98 -11.22 8.48
CA VAL A 17 79.19 -10.07 7.60
C VAL A 17 79.67 -10.59 6.25
N CYS A 18 79.25 -9.97 5.15
CA CYS A 18 79.72 -10.35 3.83
C CYS A 18 81.20 -10.00 3.66
N PRO A 19 82.09 -10.96 3.35
CA PRO A 19 83.52 -10.71 3.24
C PRO A 19 83.91 -9.83 2.04
N GLN A 20 82.99 -9.66 1.07
CA GLN A 20 83.26 -8.92 -0.17
C GLN A 20 82.74 -7.47 -0.14
N CYS A 21 81.73 -7.15 0.68
CA CYS A 21 81.16 -5.79 0.71
C CYS A 21 80.80 -5.27 2.12
N GLY A 22 81.13 -6.01 3.18
CA GLY A 22 80.92 -5.56 4.56
C GLY A 22 79.47 -5.54 5.03
N THR A 23 78.48 -5.94 4.22
CA THR A 23 77.07 -5.91 4.61
C THR A 23 76.73 -6.97 5.68
N PRO A 24 76.10 -6.59 6.82
CA PRO A 24 75.70 -7.54 7.88
C PRO A 24 74.65 -8.54 7.41
N VAL A 25 74.78 -9.80 7.82
CA VAL A 25 73.83 -10.88 7.48
C VAL A 25 72.79 -11.03 8.59
N ARG A 26 71.61 -10.39 8.46
CA ARG A 26 70.50 -10.55 9.42
C ARG A 26 69.94 -11.98 9.38
N ARG A 27 69.86 -12.66 10.54
CA ARG A 27 69.18 -13.96 10.72
C ARG A 27 67.77 -13.72 11.29
N MET A 28 66.73 -14.18 10.59
CA MET A 28 65.37 -14.27 11.15
C MET A 28 65.37 -15.21 12.36
N ARG A 29 64.82 -14.75 13.49
CA ARG A 29 64.65 -15.53 14.73
C ARG A 29 63.43 -16.47 14.60
N LEU A 30 63.47 -17.59 15.34
CA LEU A 30 62.49 -18.67 15.31
C LEU A 30 61.03 -18.20 15.51
N ARG A 31 60.81 -17.13 16.29
CA ARG A 31 59.48 -16.53 16.53
C ARG A 31 58.78 -16.02 15.26
N HIS A 32 59.52 -15.47 14.29
CA HIS A 32 58.93 -15.03 13.01
C HIS A 32 58.52 -16.20 12.10
N LYS A 33 59.10 -17.39 12.29
CA LYS A 33 58.66 -18.59 11.55
C LYS A 33 57.41 -19.21 12.15
N LEU A 34 57.16 -18.99 13.44
CA LEU A 34 55.96 -19.45 14.13
C LEU A 34 54.75 -18.59 13.75
N LEU A 35 54.92 -17.26 13.69
CA LEU A 35 53.87 -16.32 13.26
C LEU A 35 53.42 -16.53 11.81
N ILE A 36 54.35 -16.80 10.89
CA ILE A 36 54.01 -17.11 9.49
C ILE A 36 53.32 -18.49 9.37
N ALA A 37 53.62 -19.43 10.26
CA ALA A 37 52.94 -20.73 10.30
C ALA A 37 51.54 -20.65 10.93
N LEU A 38 51.33 -19.73 11.89
CA LEU A 38 50.03 -19.46 12.49
C LEU A 38 49.10 -18.74 11.51
N ALA A 39 49.60 -17.74 10.78
CA ALA A 39 48.84 -17.05 9.73
C ALA A 39 48.46 -17.99 8.57
N ALA A 40 49.33 -18.93 8.20
CA ALA A 40 49.03 -19.96 7.22
C ALA A 40 48.06 -21.05 7.74
N PHE A 41 47.93 -21.21 9.06
CA PHE A 41 46.98 -22.13 9.69
C PHE A 41 45.58 -21.51 9.72
N VAL A 42 45.46 -20.21 10.04
CA VAL A 42 44.19 -19.46 10.01
C VAL A 42 43.62 -19.39 8.59
N LEU A 43 44.45 -19.15 7.57
CA LEU A 43 44.01 -19.13 6.16
C LEU A 43 43.54 -20.49 5.62
N VAL A 44 44.05 -21.60 6.17
CA VAL A 44 43.66 -22.96 5.73
C VAL A 44 42.41 -23.44 6.46
N VAL A 45 42.21 -23.02 7.72
CA VAL A 45 40.99 -23.32 8.48
C VAL A 45 39.83 -22.44 7.98
N GLY A 46 40.05 -21.14 7.77
CA GLY A 46 39.04 -20.23 7.21
C GLY A 46 38.61 -20.61 5.79
N GLY A 47 39.56 -21.03 4.94
CA GLY A 47 39.24 -21.51 3.58
C GLY A 47 38.52 -22.85 3.51
N ALA A 48 38.58 -23.68 4.57
CA ALA A 48 37.86 -24.95 4.64
C ALA A 48 36.44 -24.79 5.20
N VAL A 49 36.21 -23.79 6.06
CA VAL A 49 34.87 -23.43 6.55
C VAL A 49 34.09 -22.70 5.44
N GLY A 50 34.69 -21.75 4.73
CA GLY A 50 34.02 -21.04 3.62
C GLY A 50 33.65 -21.93 2.42
N ALA A 51 34.41 -23.00 2.15
CA ALA A 51 34.09 -23.95 1.08
C ALA A 51 32.96 -24.95 1.42
N LEU A 52 32.55 -25.02 2.69
CA LEU A 52 31.42 -25.84 3.13
C LEU A 52 30.08 -25.08 3.07
N PHE A 53 30.12 -23.75 3.09
CA PHE A 53 28.92 -22.89 2.93
C PHE A 53 28.64 -22.53 1.46
N ALA A 54 29.64 -22.47 0.59
CA ALA A 54 29.51 -21.95 -0.78
C ALA A 54 29.04 -22.96 -1.87
N THR A 55 28.45 -24.12 -1.54
CA THR A 55 27.96 -25.07 -2.59
C THR A 55 26.55 -25.62 -2.41
N GLY A 56 25.65 -24.95 -1.68
CA GLY A 56 24.19 -25.13 -1.84
C GLY A 56 23.66 -26.57 -2.03
N HIS A 57 24.08 -27.53 -1.19
CA HIS A 57 23.69 -28.94 -1.31
C HIS A 57 23.34 -29.58 0.05
N GLY A 58 22.36 -28.99 0.74
CA GLY A 58 21.77 -29.55 1.97
C GLY A 58 20.81 -30.73 1.75
N ASP A 59 20.23 -30.91 0.56
CA ASP A 59 19.18 -31.91 0.31
C ASP A 59 19.65 -33.32 -0.09
N LEU A 60 20.94 -33.64 0.06
CA LEU A 60 21.52 -34.88 -0.46
C LEU A 60 22.16 -35.80 0.59
N ILE A 61 21.58 -35.94 1.78
CA ILE A 61 21.82 -37.13 2.65
C ILE A 61 20.53 -37.60 3.35
N ALA A 62 19.46 -37.82 2.59
CA ALA A 62 18.30 -38.64 3.01
C ALA A 62 17.67 -39.39 1.82
N GLY A 63 18.47 -40.18 1.10
CA GLY A 63 17.98 -40.94 -0.07
C GLY A 63 18.74 -42.21 -0.43
N LEU A 64 19.58 -42.72 0.49
CA LEU A 64 20.48 -43.84 0.23
C LEU A 64 20.03 -45.24 0.74
N PRO A 65 18.71 -45.54 0.87
CA PRO A 65 18.22 -46.92 0.78
C PRO A 65 17.24 -47.21 -0.37
N ALA A 66 16.95 -46.29 -1.30
CA ALA A 66 15.96 -46.52 -2.37
C ALA A 66 16.53 -47.02 -3.72
N ARG A 67 17.84 -47.27 -3.84
CA ARG A 67 18.49 -47.74 -5.09
C ARG A 67 18.85 -49.23 -5.13
N LEU A 68 18.17 -50.07 -4.34
CA LEU A 68 18.36 -51.53 -4.34
C LEU A 68 17.08 -52.34 -4.65
N GLY A 69 16.21 -51.77 -5.50
CA GLY A 69 15.14 -52.45 -6.24
C GLY A 69 14.76 -53.87 -5.81
N LEU A 70 13.86 -53.98 -4.83
CA LEU A 70 13.12 -55.20 -4.52
C LEU A 70 11.69 -54.83 -4.14
N VAL A 71 10.76 -55.01 -5.09
CA VAL A 71 9.31 -55.09 -4.86
C VAL A 71 8.90 -56.51 -5.25
N PRO A 72 8.10 -57.24 -4.43
CA PRO A 72 6.64 -57.31 -4.62
C PRO A 72 5.85 -57.49 -3.28
N GLY A 73 4.56 -57.19 -3.14
CA GLY A 73 3.48 -56.77 -4.02
C GLY A 73 2.13 -56.95 -3.27
N SER A 74 1.02 -56.49 -3.91
CA SER A 74 -0.43 -56.80 -3.72
C SER A 74 -1.04 -56.61 -2.30
N THR A 75 -2.20 -55.98 -2.09
CA THR A 75 -3.55 -56.27 -2.65
C THR A 75 -4.58 -55.15 -2.38
N GLN A 76 -5.56 -55.00 -3.29
CA GLN A 76 -6.85 -54.30 -3.11
C GLN A 76 -7.83 -55.05 -2.19
N GLU A 77 -8.75 -54.32 -1.55
CA GLU A 77 -10.19 -54.57 -1.26
C GLU A 77 -10.60 -53.47 -0.24
N GLY A 78 -11.69 -52.69 -0.31
CA GLY A 78 -12.98 -52.83 -0.96
C GLY A 78 -14.10 -52.86 0.11
N ALA A 79 -14.95 -51.83 0.13
CA ALA A 79 -16.38 -51.83 0.51
C ALA A 79 -16.89 -51.12 1.80
N SER A 80 -17.85 -50.22 1.54
CA SER A 80 -19.17 -50.00 2.19
C SER A 80 -19.30 -49.19 3.50
N GLY A 81 -20.09 -48.10 3.40
CA GLY A 81 -20.70 -47.37 4.53
C GLY A 81 -21.83 -48.13 5.23
N PRO A 82 -22.57 -47.49 6.16
CA PRO A 82 -23.81 -46.83 5.75
C PRO A 82 -24.14 -45.54 6.53
N GLY A 83 -25.17 -44.84 6.04
CA GLY A 83 -25.56 -43.49 6.45
C GLY A 83 -26.28 -43.33 7.79
N GLY A 84 -26.42 -42.06 8.15
CA GLY A 84 -27.32 -41.54 9.18
C GLY A 84 -27.74 -40.13 8.79
N ALA A 85 -29.04 -39.95 8.54
CA ALA A 85 -29.66 -38.65 8.30
C ALA A 85 -29.75 -37.83 9.60
N PRO A 86 -29.96 -36.51 9.48
CA PRO A 86 -30.93 -35.86 10.36
C PRO A 86 -32.01 -35.12 9.56
N SER A 87 -33.23 -35.28 10.04
CA SER A 87 -34.47 -34.65 9.59
C SER A 87 -34.76 -33.38 10.38
N GLY A 88 -34.96 -32.25 9.69
CA GLY A 88 -36.13 -31.36 9.79
C GLY A 88 -36.33 -30.41 10.99
N GLY A 89 -36.39 -29.11 10.67
CA GLY A 89 -37.05 -27.97 11.36
C GLY A 89 -36.09 -27.11 12.18
N ASP A 90 -35.97 -25.79 12.04
CA ASP A 90 -36.85 -24.68 11.64
C ASP A 90 -35.90 -23.45 11.45
N GLY A 91 -35.75 -22.81 10.28
CA GLY A 91 -36.57 -21.67 9.82
C GLY A 91 -35.88 -20.31 10.03
N SER A 92 -34.89 -19.96 9.19
CA SER A 92 -34.43 -18.56 8.94
C SER A 92 -33.51 -18.48 7.69
N GLY A 93 -33.96 -17.76 6.65
CA GLY A 93 -33.22 -17.14 5.55
C GLY A 93 -32.24 -18.00 4.73
N GLN A 94 -32.64 -18.47 3.55
CA GLN A 94 -31.70 -18.94 2.53
C GLN A 94 -31.43 -17.80 1.55
N ASP A 95 -30.24 -17.20 1.63
CA ASP A 95 -29.68 -16.40 0.54
C ASP A 95 -29.73 -17.22 -0.75
N ALA A 96 -30.10 -16.58 -1.87
CA ALA A 96 -30.09 -17.23 -3.18
C ALA A 96 -28.63 -17.50 -3.60
N ASP A 97 -28.13 -18.70 -3.29
CA ASP A 97 -26.75 -19.14 -3.50
C ASP A 97 -26.27 -18.87 -4.95
N PHE A 98 -25.33 -17.93 -5.10
CA PHE A 98 -24.56 -17.78 -6.34
C PHE A 98 -23.76 -19.05 -6.60
N LEU A 99 -23.88 -19.62 -7.81
CA LEU A 99 -23.18 -20.83 -8.23
C LEU A 99 -22.10 -20.51 -9.26
N LEU A 100 -20.86 -20.94 -8.97
CA LEU A 100 -19.75 -20.97 -9.92
C LEU A 100 -19.32 -22.42 -10.17
N LEU A 101 -19.31 -22.83 -11.44
CA LEU A 101 -18.75 -24.09 -11.89
C LEU A 101 -17.52 -23.79 -12.77
N GLY A 102 -16.38 -24.41 -12.46
CA GLY A 102 -15.17 -24.33 -13.29
C GLY A 102 -15.31 -25.13 -14.60
N SER A 103 -14.25 -25.18 -15.40
CA SER A 103 -14.22 -25.72 -16.78
C SER A 103 -14.75 -27.15 -16.97
N ALA A 104 -14.87 -27.94 -15.90
CA ALA A 104 -15.40 -29.31 -15.94
C ALA A 104 -16.94 -29.41 -15.96
N PHE A 105 -17.68 -28.29 -16.04
CA PHE A 105 -19.14 -28.31 -16.01
C PHE A 105 -19.79 -28.92 -17.27
N THR A 106 -19.06 -28.94 -18.39
CA THR A 106 -19.47 -29.58 -19.65
C THR A 106 -18.26 -30.08 -20.43
N ASP A 107 -18.45 -31.08 -21.29
CA ASP A 107 -17.47 -31.54 -22.28
C ASP A 107 -17.73 -30.94 -23.68
N ARG A 108 -18.70 -30.03 -23.81
CA ARG A 108 -19.10 -29.45 -25.10
C ARG A 108 -18.13 -28.37 -25.55
N THR A 109 -17.99 -28.25 -26.87
CA THR A 109 -17.40 -27.07 -27.51
C THR A 109 -18.49 -26.01 -27.68
N ILE A 110 -18.20 -24.80 -27.23
CA ILE A 110 -19.13 -23.67 -27.19
C ILE A 110 -18.65 -22.63 -28.21
N VAL A 111 -19.33 -22.54 -29.36
CA VAL A 111 -18.99 -21.56 -30.42
C VAL A 111 -20.17 -20.67 -30.80
N GLY A 112 -21.25 -20.70 -30.01
CA GLY A 112 -22.45 -19.91 -30.24
C GLY A 112 -23.51 -20.15 -29.16
N GLU A 113 -24.59 -19.37 -29.24
CA GLU A 113 -25.69 -19.39 -28.28
C GLU A 113 -26.31 -20.78 -28.08
N ASP A 114 -26.60 -21.50 -29.18
CA ASP A 114 -27.22 -22.84 -29.10
C ASP A 114 -26.34 -23.84 -28.34
N ASP A 115 -25.01 -23.75 -28.52
CA ASP A 115 -24.05 -24.60 -27.83
C ASP A 115 -23.93 -24.21 -26.36
N ALA A 116 -23.92 -22.91 -26.06
CA ALA A 116 -23.90 -22.39 -24.70
C ALA A 116 -25.16 -22.80 -23.92
N ARG A 117 -26.34 -22.70 -24.54
CA ARG A 117 -27.61 -23.15 -23.94
C ARG A 117 -27.61 -24.65 -23.69
N ALA A 118 -27.04 -25.42 -24.61
CA ALA A 118 -26.88 -26.85 -24.43
C ALA A 118 -25.85 -27.21 -23.34
N ALA A 119 -24.82 -26.38 -23.14
CA ALA A 119 -23.87 -26.50 -22.04
C ALA A 119 -24.52 -26.19 -20.67
N VAL A 120 -25.38 -25.18 -20.60
CA VAL A 120 -26.21 -24.94 -19.39
C VAL A 120 -27.10 -26.14 -19.09
N ALA A 121 -27.68 -26.77 -20.12
CA ALA A 121 -28.51 -27.95 -19.94
C ALA A 121 -27.77 -29.16 -19.33
N ASP A 122 -26.46 -29.30 -19.57
CA ASP A 122 -25.65 -30.34 -18.92
C ASP A 122 -25.48 -30.06 -17.41
N ALA A 123 -25.46 -28.77 -17.03
CA ALA A 123 -25.33 -28.29 -15.65
C ALA A 123 -26.67 -28.05 -14.93
N ALA A 124 -27.81 -28.19 -15.61
CA ALA A 124 -29.14 -27.88 -15.08
C ALA A 124 -29.45 -28.53 -13.71
N PRO A 125 -29.08 -29.81 -13.44
CA PRO A 125 -29.30 -30.41 -12.12
C PRO A 125 -28.52 -29.74 -10.99
N ALA A 126 -27.34 -29.16 -11.28
CA ALA A 126 -26.54 -28.42 -10.30
C ALA A 126 -27.11 -27.02 -10.05
N LEU A 127 -27.77 -26.44 -11.07
CA LEU A 127 -28.44 -25.14 -11.00
C LEU A 127 -29.82 -25.20 -10.35
N GLY A 128 -30.38 -26.41 -10.15
CA GLY A 128 -31.78 -26.56 -9.73
C GLY A 128 -32.78 -26.13 -10.81
N MET A 129 -32.37 -26.18 -12.08
CA MET A 129 -33.16 -25.77 -13.24
C MET A 129 -33.87 -26.98 -13.86
N ASP A 130 -35.15 -26.85 -14.17
CA ASP A 130 -35.99 -27.95 -14.67
C ASP A 130 -35.96 -28.05 -16.20
N ASP A 131 -36.11 -26.91 -16.90
CA ASP A 131 -36.09 -26.86 -18.36
C ASP A 131 -35.41 -25.58 -18.89
N PRO A 132 -34.09 -25.64 -19.18
CA PRO A 132 -33.34 -24.51 -19.74
C PRO A 132 -33.92 -23.94 -21.04
N ALA A 133 -34.71 -24.70 -21.81
CA ALA A 133 -35.28 -24.21 -23.06
C ALA A 133 -36.44 -23.25 -22.83
N SER A 134 -37.21 -23.44 -21.76
CA SER A 134 -38.30 -22.53 -21.39
C SER A 134 -37.90 -21.48 -20.36
N GLU A 135 -36.93 -21.80 -19.48
CA GLU A 135 -36.56 -20.97 -18.34
C GLU A 135 -35.44 -19.96 -18.63
N LEU A 136 -34.81 -20.05 -19.80
CA LEU A 136 -33.80 -19.09 -20.25
C LEU A 136 -34.32 -18.32 -21.46
N GLY A 137 -34.32 -16.99 -21.35
CA GLY A 137 -34.72 -16.07 -22.39
C GLY A 137 -33.64 -15.83 -23.44
N GLU A 138 -33.62 -14.61 -23.96
CA GLU A 138 -32.63 -14.17 -24.95
C GLU A 138 -31.20 -14.23 -24.38
N CYS A 139 -30.25 -14.49 -25.28
CA CYS A 139 -28.83 -14.52 -24.97
C CYS A 139 -28.15 -13.22 -25.43
N ALA A 140 -27.44 -12.57 -24.52
CA ALA A 140 -26.43 -11.58 -24.86
C ALA A 140 -25.08 -12.28 -24.98
N ALA A 141 -24.46 -12.20 -26.16
CA ALA A 141 -23.16 -12.80 -26.43
C ALA A 141 -22.11 -11.70 -26.62
N ASN A 142 -21.03 -11.77 -25.85
CA ASN A 142 -19.90 -10.84 -25.93
C ASN A 142 -18.59 -11.61 -26.09
N GLU A 143 -17.60 -10.99 -26.73
CA GLU A 143 -16.25 -11.52 -26.82
C GLU A 143 -15.30 -10.54 -26.14
N VAL A 144 -14.55 -11.03 -25.16
CA VAL A 144 -13.63 -10.23 -24.33
C VAL A 144 -12.35 -11.03 -24.17
N LEU A 145 -11.23 -10.49 -24.63
CA LEU A 145 -9.88 -11.10 -24.57
C LEU A 145 -9.74 -12.44 -25.30
N GLY A 146 -10.45 -12.58 -26.42
CA GLY A 146 -10.49 -13.84 -27.17
C GLY A 146 -11.25 -14.95 -26.46
N ASN A 147 -12.01 -14.63 -25.41
CA ASN A 147 -12.97 -15.53 -24.77
C ASN A 147 -14.39 -15.09 -25.10
N SER A 148 -15.29 -16.04 -25.32
CA SER A 148 -16.72 -15.80 -25.56
C SER A 148 -17.51 -15.94 -24.26
N TYR A 149 -18.44 -15.02 -24.02
CA TYR A 149 -19.34 -14.99 -22.87
C TYR A 149 -20.79 -14.96 -23.36
N TYR A 150 -21.61 -15.91 -22.90
CA TYR A 150 -23.01 -16.06 -23.25
C TYR A 150 -23.86 -15.91 -22.00
N ARG A 151 -24.54 -14.77 -21.87
CA ARG A 151 -25.43 -14.44 -20.74
C ARG A 151 -26.88 -14.66 -21.15
N PHE A 152 -27.56 -15.57 -20.46
CA PHE A 152 -28.98 -15.83 -20.61
C PHE A 152 -29.73 -15.17 -19.46
N ALA A 153 -30.68 -14.29 -19.77
CA ALA A 153 -31.64 -13.81 -18.77
C ALA A 153 -32.57 -14.97 -18.36
N GLN A 154 -32.90 -15.08 -17.07
CA GLN A 154 -33.90 -16.06 -16.63
C GLN A 154 -35.32 -15.57 -16.96
N GLN A 155 -36.21 -16.48 -17.32
CA GLN A 155 -37.63 -16.23 -17.49
C GLN A 155 -38.47 -17.39 -16.94
N HIS A 156 -39.76 -17.18 -16.72
CA HIS A 156 -40.73 -18.22 -16.38
C HIS A 156 -42.06 -17.90 -17.06
N ASP A 157 -42.62 -18.85 -17.83
CA ASP A 157 -43.79 -18.64 -18.70
C ASP A 157 -43.67 -17.44 -19.67
N GLY A 158 -42.45 -17.08 -20.07
CA GLY A 158 -42.16 -15.94 -20.94
C GLY A 158 -42.16 -14.58 -20.23
N ILE A 159 -42.25 -14.56 -18.90
CA ILE A 159 -42.07 -13.36 -18.07
C ILE A 159 -40.63 -13.36 -17.55
N PRO A 160 -39.86 -12.26 -17.73
CA PRO A 160 -38.50 -12.16 -17.19
C PRO A 160 -38.46 -12.29 -15.66
N VAL A 161 -37.43 -12.95 -15.12
CA VAL A 161 -37.16 -12.96 -13.68
C VAL A 161 -36.13 -11.87 -13.38
N TYR A 162 -36.55 -10.88 -12.60
CA TYR A 162 -35.78 -9.66 -12.38
C TYR A 162 -34.42 -9.96 -11.71
N GLY A 163 -33.34 -9.46 -12.31
CA GLY A 163 -31.96 -9.58 -11.80
C GLY A 163 -31.31 -10.95 -11.91
N ARG A 164 -31.97 -11.96 -12.51
CA ARG A 164 -31.48 -13.36 -12.54
C ARG A 164 -30.94 -13.76 -13.92
N SER A 165 -29.78 -14.40 -13.95
CA SER A 165 -29.11 -14.83 -15.18
C SER A 165 -28.22 -16.07 -15.02
N VAL A 166 -27.88 -16.68 -16.15
CA VAL A 166 -26.86 -17.73 -16.27
C VAL A 166 -25.83 -17.28 -17.30
N VAL A 167 -24.54 -17.30 -16.94
CA VAL A 167 -23.45 -16.90 -17.84
C VAL A 167 -22.52 -18.08 -18.08
N VAL A 168 -22.24 -18.35 -19.36
CA VAL A 168 -21.29 -19.37 -19.81
C VAL A 168 -20.09 -18.67 -20.45
N SER A 169 -18.88 -19.04 -20.06
CA SER A 169 -17.64 -18.56 -20.69
C SER A 169 -16.88 -19.68 -21.40
N ALA A 170 -16.25 -19.36 -22.53
CA ALA A 170 -15.44 -20.26 -23.33
C ALA A 170 -14.23 -19.55 -23.94
N ASP A 171 -13.15 -20.28 -24.19
CA ASP A 171 -11.97 -19.72 -24.87
C ASP A 171 -12.20 -19.52 -26.38
N GLY A 172 -11.23 -18.91 -27.07
CA GLY A 172 -11.32 -18.65 -28.52
C GLY A 172 -11.33 -19.90 -29.41
N ALA A 173 -11.09 -21.09 -28.84
CA ALA A 173 -11.28 -22.38 -29.51
C ALA A 173 -12.64 -23.03 -29.16
N GLY A 174 -13.43 -22.39 -28.30
CA GLY A 174 -14.71 -22.85 -27.80
C GLY A 174 -14.59 -23.86 -26.66
N ALA A 175 -13.46 -23.97 -25.96
CA ALA A 175 -13.34 -24.83 -24.79
C ALA A 175 -14.00 -24.16 -23.57
N PRO A 176 -14.78 -24.89 -22.76
CA PRO A 176 -15.49 -24.32 -21.61
C PRO A 176 -14.51 -23.83 -20.54
N LEU A 177 -14.72 -22.61 -20.05
CA LEU A 177 -13.90 -22.00 -19.00
C LEU A 177 -14.63 -22.00 -17.66
N SER A 178 -15.86 -21.49 -17.64
CA SER A 178 -16.71 -21.47 -16.44
C SER A 178 -18.20 -21.31 -16.76
N LEU A 179 -19.04 -21.64 -15.79
CA LEU A 179 -20.45 -21.26 -15.74
C LEU A 179 -20.70 -20.55 -14.40
N THR A 180 -21.27 -19.36 -14.46
CA THR A 180 -21.77 -18.63 -13.26
C THR A 180 -23.27 -18.48 -13.34
N SER A 181 -23.93 -18.50 -12.19
CA SER A 181 -25.37 -18.34 -12.13
C SER A 181 -25.83 -17.80 -10.79
N ASN A 182 -26.83 -16.92 -10.84
CA ASN A 182 -27.64 -16.55 -9.69
C ASN A 182 -29.11 -16.98 -9.89
N TYR A 183 -29.34 -18.06 -10.66
CA TYR A 183 -30.67 -18.59 -11.00
C TYR A 183 -31.51 -18.84 -9.74
N ALA A 184 -32.78 -18.45 -9.79
CA ALA A 184 -33.72 -18.63 -8.68
C ALA A 184 -34.87 -19.56 -9.08
N ALA A 185 -35.13 -20.60 -8.31
CA ALA A 185 -36.27 -21.48 -8.55
C ALA A 185 -37.58 -20.72 -8.27
N VAL A 186 -38.34 -20.43 -9.32
CA VAL A 186 -39.58 -19.63 -9.24
C VAL A 186 -40.77 -20.44 -8.70
N GLY A 187 -40.81 -21.75 -8.97
CA GLY A 187 -41.93 -22.63 -8.60
C GLY A 187 -43.20 -22.36 -9.41
N ASP A 188 -44.33 -22.93 -8.96
CA ASP A 188 -45.65 -22.74 -9.58
C ASP A 188 -46.30 -21.42 -9.08
N ILE A 189 -46.10 -20.32 -9.81
CA ILE A 189 -46.70 -19.01 -9.49
C ILE A 189 -47.80 -18.61 -10.49
N GLU A 190 -48.73 -17.75 -10.07
CA GLU A 190 -49.76 -17.22 -10.96
C GLU A 190 -49.18 -16.11 -11.86
N THR A 191 -49.21 -16.33 -13.18
CA THR A 191 -48.58 -15.45 -14.17
C THR A 191 -49.58 -14.56 -14.92
N GLU A 192 -50.90 -14.76 -14.73
CA GLU A 192 -51.94 -13.88 -15.29
C GLU A 192 -52.27 -12.74 -14.29
N PRO A 193 -51.99 -11.47 -14.64
CA PRO A 193 -52.12 -10.35 -13.69
C PRO A 193 -53.61 -10.08 -13.36
N ALA A 194 -53.94 -9.97 -12.08
CA ALA A 194 -55.30 -9.67 -11.62
C ALA A 194 -55.64 -8.17 -11.69
N ILE A 195 -54.61 -7.31 -11.67
CA ILE A 195 -54.71 -5.87 -11.88
C ILE A 195 -54.02 -5.48 -13.20
N ASP A 196 -54.47 -4.38 -13.82
CA ASP A 196 -53.82 -3.82 -14.99
C ASP A 196 -52.66 -2.87 -14.61
N ALA A 197 -51.83 -2.54 -15.61
CA ALA A 197 -50.68 -1.66 -15.42
C ALA A 197 -51.06 -0.29 -14.82
N ALA A 198 -52.21 0.27 -15.22
CA ALA A 198 -52.68 1.57 -14.70
C ALA A 198 -53.00 1.50 -13.20
N SER A 199 -53.60 0.40 -12.73
CA SER A 199 -53.84 0.19 -11.30
C SER A 199 -52.53 0.00 -10.52
N ALA A 200 -51.51 -0.58 -11.15
CA ALA A 200 -50.18 -0.71 -10.56
C ALA A 200 -49.46 0.64 -10.47
N GLU A 201 -49.57 1.48 -11.50
CA GLU A 201 -49.06 2.86 -11.49
C GLU A 201 -49.67 3.69 -10.35
N ASP A 202 -51.00 3.63 -10.17
CA ASP A 202 -51.69 4.31 -9.07
C ASP A 202 -51.17 3.85 -7.70
N ALA A 203 -50.84 2.56 -7.55
CA ALA A 203 -50.29 2.00 -6.32
C ALA A 203 -48.84 2.46 -6.07
N ALA A 204 -48.00 2.46 -7.11
CA ALA A 204 -46.61 2.92 -7.01
C ALA A 204 -46.52 4.42 -6.70
N MET A 205 -47.36 5.25 -7.35
CA MET A 205 -47.46 6.68 -7.10
C MET A 205 -47.87 7.00 -5.66
N ALA A 206 -48.67 6.15 -5.03
CA ALA A 206 -49.14 6.36 -3.67
C ALA A 206 -48.12 5.94 -2.60
N GLU A 207 -47.17 5.06 -2.94
CA GLU A 207 -46.16 4.53 -2.02
C GLU A 207 -44.91 5.43 -1.96
N VAL A 208 -44.48 5.98 -3.09
CA VAL A 208 -43.25 6.79 -3.16
C VAL A 208 -43.55 8.25 -2.80
N ASP A 209 -43.01 8.69 -1.67
CA ASP A 209 -43.09 10.09 -1.23
C ASP A 209 -42.43 11.02 -2.26
N GLY A 210 -43.14 12.08 -2.67
CA GLY A 210 -42.63 13.03 -3.67
C GLY A 210 -42.78 12.59 -5.13
N ALA A 211 -43.52 11.50 -5.41
CA ALA A 211 -43.79 11.06 -6.77
C ALA A 211 -44.48 12.14 -7.62
N LEU A 212 -43.89 12.44 -8.78
CA LEU A 212 -44.37 13.41 -9.75
C LEU A 212 -45.16 12.75 -10.89
N TRP A 213 -44.64 11.64 -11.42
CA TRP A 213 -45.28 10.85 -12.48
C TRP A 213 -44.73 9.41 -12.52
N THR A 214 -45.41 8.52 -13.26
CA THR A 214 -45.08 7.09 -13.39
C THR A 214 -45.05 6.62 -14.85
N LEU A 215 -44.32 5.53 -15.10
CA LEU A 215 -44.29 4.81 -16.38
C LEU A 215 -44.27 3.29 -16.13
N PRO A 216 -45.18 2.49 -16.73
CA PRO A 216 -45.16 1.04 -16.57
C PRO A 216 -44.14 0.42 -17.55
N GLU A 217 -43.20 -0.37 -17.03
CA GLU A 217 -42.12 -1.01 -17.80
C GLU A 217 -42.46 -2.45 -18.21
N GLY A 218 -43.52 -3.04 -17.66
CA GLY A 218 -44.02 -4.36 -18.03
C GLY A 218 -44.18 -5.31 -16.85
N LEU A 219 -44.49 -6.57 -17.14
CA LEU A 219 -44.63 -7.63 -16.14
C LEU A 219 -43.28 -8.31 -15.93
N THR A 220 -42.94 -8.60 -14.68
CA THR A 220 -41.70 -9.27 -14.26
C THR A 220 -41.97 -10.22 -13.11
N ILE A 221 -41.05 -11.14 -12.82
CA ILE A 221 -41.08 -11.96 -11.61
C ILE A 221 -40.02 -11.43 -10.66
N TYR A 222 -40.46 -10.91 -9.53
CA TYR A 222 -39.59 -10.41 -8.48
C TYR A 222 -39.26 -11.53 -7.49
N SER A 223 -37.98 -11.75 -7.22
CA SER A 223 -37.47 -12.86 -6.37
C SER A 223 -36.24 -12.46 -5.54
N LEU A 224 -36.04 -11.17 -5.29
CA LEU A 224 -34.91 -10.61 -4.54
C LEU A 224 -35.31 -10.32 -3.08
N TYR A 225 -34.31 -10.09 -2.21
CA TYR A 225 -34.45 -9.65 -0.80
C TYR A 225 -35.52 -10.39 0.01
N ASP A 226 -35.37 -11.71 0.16
CA ASP A 226 -36.30 -12.58 0.92
C ASP A 226 -37.78 -12.54 0.46
N THR A 227 -38.04 -12.06 -0.75
CA THR A 227 -39.39 -12.07 -1.32
C THR A 227 -39.62 -13.37 -2.07
N ASP A 228 -40.64 -14.13 -1.64
CA ASP A 228 -41.12 -15.29 -2.39
C ASP A 228 -41.41 -14.87 -3.85
N PRO A 229 -40.93 -15.64 -4.85
CA PRO A 229 -41.13 -15.31 -6.26
C PRO A 229 -42.57 -14.90 -6.56
N THR A 230 -42.75 -13.68 -7.04
CA THR A 230 -44.07 -13.09 -7.27
C THR A 230 -44.10 -12.38 -8.61
N THR A 231 -45.15 -12.60 -9.39
CA THR A 231 -45.41 -11.84 -10.61
C THR A 231 -45.84 -10.41 -10.26
N ALA A 232 -45.09 -9.42 -10.72
CA ALA A 232 -45.26 -8.01 -10.41
C ALA A 232 -45.22 -7.14 -11.67
N TRP A 233 -45.93 -6.01 -11.63
CA TRP A 233 -45.76 -4.91 -12.56
C TRP A 233 -44.54 -4.10 -12.14
N GLN A 234 -43.61 -3.92 -13.08
CA GLN A 234 -42.49 -3.01 -12.93
C GLN A 234 -42.96 -1.61 -13.34
N VAL A 235 -42.83 -0.64 -12.43
CA VAL A 235 -43.29 0.73 -12.61
C VAL A 235 -42.17 1.67 -12.23
N LEU A 236 -41.71 2.48 -13.18
CA LEU A 236 -40.83 3.59 -12.93
C LEU A 236 -41.63 4.73 -12.30
N VAL A 237 -41.14 5.31 -11.21
CA VAL A 237 -41.71 6.42 -10.45
C VAL A 237 -40.66 7.51 -10.38
N VAL A 238 -40.98 8.71 -10.85
CA VAL A 238 -40.04 9.83 -10.87
C VAL A 238 -40.36 10.79 -9.72
N THR A 239 -39.33 11.19 -8.99
CA THR A 239 -39.38 12.15 -7.89
C THR A 239 -38.49 13.37 -8.20
N ASP A 240 -38.50 14.39 -7.35
CA ASP A 240 -37.56 15.52 -7.47
C ASP A 240 -36.09 15.09 -7.24
N ASP A 241 -35.85 13.98 -6.55
CA ASP A 241 -34.52 13.48 -6.13
C ASP A 241 -34.03 12.26 -6.95
N GLY A 242 -34.66 11.97 -8.09
CA GLY A 242 -34.28 10.86 -8.99
C GLY A 242 -35.42 9.91 -9.33
N ALA A 243 -35.09 8.81 -10.03
CA ALA A 243 -36.06 7.81 -10.48
C ALA A 243 -36.02 6.53 -9.62
N HIS A 244 -37.19 5.95 -9.35
CA HIS A 244 -37.37 4.75 -8.54
C HIS A 244 -38.19 3.72 -9.30
N ARG A 245 -37.72 2.48 -9.38
CA ARG A 245 -38.43 1.34 -9.93
C ARG A 245 -39.18 0.61 -8.82
N CYS A 246 -40.50 0.72 -8.83
CA CYS A 246 -41.39 -0.03 -7.96
C CYS A 246 -41.80 -1.35 -8.62
N PHE A 247 -41.84 -2.42 -7.83
CA PHE A 247 -42.39 -3.71 -8.20
C PHE A 247 -43.72 -3.88 -7.48
N VAL A 248 -44.81 -3.88 -8.24
CA VAL A 248 -46.18 -3.93 -7.71
C VAL A 248 -46.76 -5.31 -7.96
N ALA A 249 -46.99 -6.09 -6.91
CA ALA A 249 -47.55 -7.45 -7.02
C ALA A 249 -48.84 -7.44 -7.85
N SER A 250 -48.87 -8.26 -8.91
CA SER A 250 -49.92 -8.22 -9.93
C SER A 250 -51.26 -8.80 -9.47
N ASP A 251 -51.28 -9.49 -8.33
CA ASP A 251 -52.46 -10.11 -7.72
C ASP A 251 -53.15 -9.19 -6.69
N THR A 252 -52.36 -8.41 -5.95
CA THR A 252 -52.79 -7.63 -4.78
C THR A 252 -52.69 -6.13 -4.97
N GLY A 253 -51.84 -5.66 -5.89
CA GLY A 253 -51.52 -4.25 -6.06
C GLY A 253 -50.62 -3.67 -4.97
N LYS A 254 -49.98 -4.52 -4.15
CA LYS A 254 -49.04 -4.09 -3.12
C LYS A 254 -47.67 -3.86 -3.75
N VAL A 255 -47.02 -2.74 -3.44
CA VAL A 255 -45.59 -2.55 -3.74
C VAL A 255 -44.80 -3.54 -2.89
N VAL A 256 -44.09 -4.47 -3.56
CA VAL A 256 -43.27 -5.50 -2.92
C VAL A 256 -41.81 -5.10 -2.81
N ALA A 257 -41.35 -4.21 -3.69
CA ALA A 257 -40.03 -3.61 -3.61
C ALA A 257 -39.99 -2.26 -4.35
N THR A 258 -39.04 -1.43 -3.96
CA THR A 258 -38.71 -0.16 -4.62
C THR A 258 -37.19 -0.05 -4.68
N GLU A 259 -36.64 0.21 -5.85
CA GLU A 259 -35.20 0.33 -6.11
C GLU A 259 -34.93 1.63 -6.88
N THR A 260 -33.74 2.22 -6.77
CA THR A 260 -33.36 3.34 -7.64
C THR A 260 -33.23 2.85 -9.09
N ALA A 261 -33.74 3.62 -10.05
CA ALA A 261 -33.84 3.23 -11.44
C ALA A 261 -32.85 3.99 -12.33
N LEU A 262 -31.88 3.28 -12.89
CA LEU A 262 -31.00 3.79 -13.94
C LEU A 262 -31.71 3.69 -15.30
N ASN A 263 -31.73 4.78 -16.07
CA ASN A 263 -32.19 4.76 -17.46
C ASN A 263 -30.97 4.82 -18.39
N THR A 264 -31.01 4.08 -19.50
CA THR A 264 -29.94 4.08 -20.49
C THR A 264 -30.47 4.55 -21.84
N ALA A 265 -29.69 5.35 -22.55
CA ALA A 265 -29.96 5.78 -23.91
C ALA A 265 -28.79 5.48 -24.83
N SER A 266 -29.00 5.65 -26.14
CA SER A 266 -27.92 5.64 -27.12
C SER A 266 -27.97 6.86 -28.03
N GLY A 267 -26.80 7.38 -28.39
CA GLY A 267 -26.66 8.56 -29.24
C GLY A 267 -25.48 8.42 -30.20
N LYS A 268 -25.42 9.25 -31.25
CA LYS A 268 -24.25 9.28 -32.14
C LYS A 268 -23.25 10.34 -31.71
N GLY A 269 -22.01 9.96 -31.45
CA GLY A 269 -20.92 10.89 -31.16
C GLY A 269 -20.44 11.66 -32.39
N LEU A 270 -19.48 12.58 -32.21
CA LEU A 270 -18.88 13.41 -33.26
C LEU A 270 -18.13 12.59 -34.33
N ASP A 271 -17.55 11.46 -33.95
CA ASP A 271 -16.90 10.49 -34.84
C ASP A 271 -17.89 9.65 -35.68
N GLY A 272 -19.19 9.75 -35.36
CA GLY A 272 -20.27 9.05 -36.04
C GLY A 272 -20.55 7.64 -35.53
N LYS A 273 -19.81 7.17 -34.52
CA LYS A 273 -20.13 5.94 -33.78
C LYS A 273 -21.32 6.17 -32.86
N THR A 274 -21.93 5.09 -32.41
CA THR A 274 -23.05 5.11 -31.46
C THR A 274 -22.55 4.67 -30.10
N TYR A 275 -22.83 5.50 -29.09
CA TYR A 275 -22.44 5.28 -27.70
C TYR A 275 -23.69 5.10 -26.85
N THR A 276 -23.58 4.31 -25.78
CA THR A 276 -24.64 4.10 -24.79
C THR A 276 -24.24 4.80 -23.50
N PHE A 277 -25.17 5.50 -22.87
CA PHE A 277 -24.92 6.27 -21.66
C PHE A 277 -26.17 6.32 -20.79
N GLU A 278 -25.99 6.63 -19.51
CA GLU A 278 -27.08 6.76 -18.55
C GLU A 278 -27.77 8.13 -18.65
N THR A 279 -29.06 8.14 -18.35
CA THR A 279 -29.93 9.31 -18.41
C THR A 279 -30.86 9.33 -17.20
N THR A 280 -31.36 10.51 -16.89
CA THR A 280 -32.31 10.72 -15.79
C THR A 280 -33.58 11.39 -16.32
N PRO A 281 -34.79 10.95 -15.95
CA PRO A 281 -36.02 11.61 -16.40
C PRO A 281 -36.09 13.07 -15.92
N ASN A 282 -36.50 14.00 -16.79
CA ASN A 282 -36.47 15.43 -16.49
C ASN A 282 -37.81 15.97 -15.94
N VAL A 283 -37.74 17.00 -15.10
CA VAL A 283 -38.91 17.69 -14.52
C VAL A 283 -39.66 18.46 -15.62
N GLY A 284 -40.85 17.99 -15.98
CA GLY A 284 -41.68 18.56 -17.06
C GLY A 284 -41.87 17.64 -18.27
N GLY A 285 -41.23 16.46 -18.26
CA GLY A 285 -41.26 15.46 -19.33
C GLY A 285 -39.93 15.38 -20.08
N GLY A 286 -39.66 14.23 -20.70
CA GLY A 286 -38.38 13.95 -21.37
C GLY A 286 -37.30 13.40 -20.44
N TYR A 287 -36.06 13.40 -20.92
CA TYR A 287 -34.87 12.85 -20.26
C TYR A 287 -33.74 13.87 -20.29
N ALA A 288 -32.84 13.80 -19.32
CA ALA A 288 -31.63 14.59 -19.18
C ALA A 288 -30.39 13.68 -19.20
N MET A 289 -29.29 14.18 -19.75
CA MET A 289 -28.00 13.46 -19.79
C MET A 289 -27.30 13.57 -18.43
N VAL A 290 -27.82 12.79 -17.48
CA VAL A 290 -27.34 12.69 -16.09
C VAL A 290 -27.18 11.21 -15.78
N ASP A 291 -25.95 10.82 -15.43
CA ASP A 291 -25.58 9.51 -14.88
C ASP A 291 -25.51 9.65 -13.36
N GLU A 292 -26.59 9.25 -12.68
CA GLU A 292 -26.68 9.29 -11.22
C GLU A 292 -25.74 8.29 -10.55
N GLY A 293 -25.42 7.17 -11.21
CA GLY A 293 -24.53 6.14 -10.67
C GLY A 293 -23.10 6.65 -10.48
N ARG A 294 -22.64 7.50 -11.40
CA ARG A 294 -21.30 8.10 -11.41
C ARG A 294 -21.27 9.57 -10.96
N SER A 295 -22.43 10.14 -10.65
CA SER A 295 -22.59 11.58 -10.36
C SER A 295 -22.11 12.49 -11.50
N ILE A 296 -22.36 12.09 -12.76
CA ILE A 296 -21.94 12.85 -13.95
C ILE A 296 -23.15 13.59 -14.53
N THR A 297 -23.02 14.88 -14.80
CA THR A 297 -24.08 15.68 -15.44
C THR A 297 -23.52 16.46 -16.63
N VAL A 298 -24.19 16.39 -17.77
CA VAL A 298 -23.75 17.02 -19.01
C VAL A 298 -24.62 18.22 -19.39
N PHE A 299 -23.96 19.34 -19.67
CA PHE A 299 -24.56 20.60 -20.11
C PHE A 299 -24.14 20.92 -21.55
N ASP A 300 -25.02 21.58 -22.28
CA ASP A 300 -24.83 22.04 -23.65
C ASP A 300 -24.47 23.52 -23.67
N ALA A 301 -23.37 23.90 -24.32
CA ALA A 301 -22.97 25.29 -24.54
C ALA A 301 -23.92 26.13 -25.46
N GLU A 302 -24.97 25.53 -26.06
CA GLU A 302 -25.89 26.04 -27.10
C GLU A 302 -26.02 27.59 -27.30
N GLY A 303 -25.79 28.10 -28.53
CA GLY A 303 -26.36 29.39 -29.01
C GLY A 303 -25.46 30.39 -29.79
N ASP A 304 -26.10 31.28 -30.59
CA ASP A 304 -25.47 32.33 -31.44
C ASP A 304 -24.81 33.50 -30.65
N ASP A 305 -25.08 33.64 -29.33
CA ASP A 305 -24.47 34.63 -28.43
C ASP A 305 -23.45 33.93 -27.49
N ARG A 306 -22.24 33.78 -28.02
CA ARG A 306 -21.08 32.97 -27.59
C ARG A 306 -20.46 33.27 -26.20
N ALA A 307 -21.20 33.78 -25.22
CA ALA A 307 -20.63 34.22 -23.94
C ALA A 307 -21.46 33.83 -22.69
N GLU A 308 -22.66 33.27 -22.85
CA GLU A 308 -23.58 33.15 -21.71
C GLU A 308 -23.24 31.97 -20.78
N ILE A 309 -22.97 30.75 -21.25
CA ILE A 309 -22.82 29.61 -20.33
C ILE A 309 -21.69 29.80 -19.34
N ILE A 310 -20.44 29.98 -19.73
CA ILE A 310 -19.34 30.10 -18.75
C ILE A 310 -19.55 31.28 -17.77
N SER A 311 -20.32 32.31 -18.16
CA SER A 311 -20.69 33.45 -17.29
C SER A 311 -21.72 33.16 -16.19
N HIS A 312 -22.31 31.97 -16.17
CA HIS A 312 -23.21 31.48 -15.11
C HIS A 312 -22.49 30.69 -14.02
N ILE A 313 -21.15 30.53 -14.09
CA ILE A 313 -20.33 29.97 -13.01
C ILE A 313 -20.15 31.13 -12.03
N GLU A 314 -20.90 31.08 -10.94
CA GLU A 314 -20.83 32.09 -9.90
C GLU A 314 -20.04 31.54 -8.71
N LEU A 315 -18.82 32.03 -8.48
CA LEU A 315 -18.11 31.76 -7.22
C LEU A 315 -18.59 32.74 -6.15
N MET A 316 -18.93 32.23 -4.96
CA MET A 316 -19.34 33.05 -3.82
C MET A 316 -18.20 33.20 -2.82
N GLY A 317 -17.72 34.43 -2.66
CA GLY A 317 -16.78 34.79 -1.61
C GLY A 317 -17.44 34.95 -0.23
N GLU A 318 -16.66 34.80 0.84
CA GLU A 318 -17.08 34.96 2.23
C GLU A 318 -17.78 36.29 2.55
N ARG A 319 -17.47 37.35 1.80
CA ARG A 319 -18.07 38.68 2.01
C ARG A 319 -19.29 38.89 1.10
N GLY A 320 -19.77 37.84 0.43
CA GLY A 320 -20.91 37.85 -0.48
C GLY A 320 -20.57 38.41 -1.87
N THR A 321 -19.30 38.47 -2.24
CA THR A 321 -18.86 38.78 -3.61
C THR A 321 -19.21 37.61 -4.51
N THR A 322 -19.74 37.91 -5.69
CA THR A 322 -20.00 36.90 -6.71
C THR A 322 -19.05 37.14 -7.87
N LEU A 323 -18.19 36.17 -8.19
CA LEU A 323 -17.38 36.22 -9.40
C LEU A 323 -18.05 35.42 -10.50
N ARG A 324 -18.06 35.97 -11.70
CA ARG A 324 -18.51 35.29 -12.92
C ARG A 324 -17.32 35.00 -13.82
N PHE A 325 -17.27 33.80 -14.39
CA PHE A 325 -16.24 33.47 -15.37
C PHE A 325 -16.65 34.00 -16.74
N ILE A 326 -16.01 35.04 -17.25
CA ILE A 326 -16.41 35.72 -18.50
C ILE A 326 -15.31 35.59 -19.55
N PRO A 327 -15.64 35.60 -20.86
CA PRO A 327 -14.62 35.69 -21.89
C PRO A 327 -13.69 36.87 -21.62
N ASN A 328 -12.39 36.69 -21.83
CA ASN A 328 -11.40 37.73 -21.58
C ASN A 328 -11.78 38.99 -22.40
N PRO A 329 -12.06 40.14 -21.74
CA PRO A 329 -12.46 41.36 -22.43
C PRO A 329 -11.36 41.89 -23.36
N ASP A 330 -10.10 41.51 -23.13
CA ASP A 330 -8.99 41.75 -24.07
C ASP A 330 -8.97 40.69 -25.17
N LYS A 331 -9.55 41.07 -26.31
CA LYS A 331 -9.76 40.21 -27.49
C LYS A 331 -8.48 39.64 -28.13
N ASP A 332 -7.32 40.16 -27.75
CA ASP A 332 -6.02 39.75 -28.30
C ASP A 332 -5.39 38.59 -27.50
N GLU A 333 -5.86 38.30 -26.29
CA GLU A 333 -5.30 37.25 -25.41
C GLU A 333 -6.10 35.93 -25.45
N GLY A 334 -7.37 35.95 -25.88
CA GLY A 334 -8.24 34.75 -25.81
C GLY A 334 -8.53 34.31 -24.36
N GLY A 335 -9.26 33.20 -24.20
CA GLY A 335 -9.55 32.59 -22.89
C GLY A 335 -10.62 33.30 -22.06
N TYR A 336 -10.72 32.90 -20.78
CA TYR A 336 -11.71 33.37 -19.80
C TYR A 336 -11.03 33.98 -18.57
N VAL A 337 -11.70 34.93 -17.91
CA VAL A 337 -11.24 35.58 -16.69
C VAL A 337 -12.38 35.67 -15.68
N TRP A 338 -12.05 35.70 -14.39
CA TRP A 338 -13.03 35.98 -13.35
C TRP A 338 -13.38 37.47 -13.34
N SER A 339 -14.66 37.79 -13.13
CA SER A 339 -15.13 39.17 -13.01
C SER A 339 -16.15 39.33 -11.89
N ALA A 340 -15.90 40.29 -10.99
CA ALA A 340 -16.80 40.62 -9.89
C ALA A 340 -18.00 41.50 -10.31
N ASP A 341 -17.94 42.15 -11.49
CA ASP A 341 -18.96 43.11 -11.94
C ASP A 341 -19.31 43.03 -13.45
N GLY A 342 -18.79 42.01 -14.14
CA GLY A 342 -18.99 41.78 -15.58
C GLY A 342 -18.14 42.69 -16.49
N SER A 343 -17.19 43.44 -15.94
CA SER A 343 -16.30 44.33 -16.72
C SER A 343 -14.84 44.39 -16.26
N THR A 344 -14.56 44.03 -15.01
CA THR A 344 -13.22 44.12 -14.40
C THR A 344 -12.70 42.71 -14.08
N ARG A 345 -11.44 42.42 -14.46
CA ARG A 345 -10.74 41.17 -14.13
C ARG A 345 -10.52 41.10 -12.61
N ALA A 346 -10.91 39.99 -12.00
CA ALA A 346 -10.60 39.63 -10.62
C ALA A 346 -9.60 38.47 -10.63
N ASP A 347 -8.62 38.51 -9.74
CA ASP A 347 -7.64 37.42 -9.63
C ASP A 347 -8.11 36.44 -8.56
N VAL A 348 -8.22 35.18 -8.96
CA VAL A 348 -8.53 34.06 -8.07
C VAL A 348 -7.22 33.35 -7.81
N THR A 349 -6.73 33.43 -6.57
CA THR A 349 -5.42 32.91 -6.18
C THR A 349 -5.57 31.74 -5.22
N ASN A 350 -4.65 30.79 -5.34
CA ASN A 350 -4.51 29.69 -4.40
C ASN A 350 -3.38 30.02 -3.42
N GLU A 351 -3.73 30.30 -2.15
CA GLU A 351 -2.73 30.51 -1.09
C GLU A 351 -2.87 29.40 -0.03
N GLY A 352 -2.19 28.26 -0.22
CA GLY A 352 -2.05 27.26 0.85
C GLY A 352 -1.79 25.81 0.39
N ALA A 353 -1.43 24.96 1.36
CA ALA A 353 -1.34 23.49 1.23
C ALA A 353 -2.71 22.79 1.28
N VAL A 354 -3.78 23.56 1.46
CA VAL A 354 -5.17 23.10 1.52
C VAL A 354 -5.93 23.92 0.47
N SER A 355 -6.82 23.26 -0.27
CA SER A 355 -7.66 23.74 -1.39
C SER A 355 -8.58 24.95 -1.09
N SER A 356 -8.05 26.02 -0.51
CA SER A 356 -8.77 27.25 -0.17
C SER A 356 -8.45 28.34 -1.19
N TRP A 357 -9.39 28.60 -2.09
CA TRP A 357 -9.27 29.68 -3.07
C TRP A 357 -9.67 31.02 -2.49
N TYR A 358 -8.98 32.06 -2.93
CA TYR A 358 -9.22 33.44 -2.51
C TYR A 358 -9.50 34.34 -3.70
N ILE A 359 -10.43 35.27 -3.52
CA ILE A 359 -10.68 36.39 -4.43
C ILE A 359 -9.79 37.53 -3.98
N THR A 360 -8.87 37.96 -4.85
CA THR A 360 -8.08 39.17 -4.63
C THR A 360 -8.78 40.36 -5.28
N HIS A 361 -9.13 41.35 -4.45
CA HIS A 361 -9.79 42.58 -4.88
C HIS A 361 -8.78 43.63 -5.37
N ASP A 362 -9.23 44.60 -6.16
CA ASP A 362 -8.40 45.72 -6.66
C ASP A 362 -7.65 46.52 -5.57
N ASP A 363 -8.15 46.47 -4.33
CA ASP A 363 -7.52 47.12 -3.17
C ASP A 363 -6.45 46.26 -2.47
N GLY A 364 -6.19 45.06 -3.01
CA GLY A 364 -5.26 44.06 -2.48
C GLY A 364 -5.81 43.26 -1.31
N SER A 365 -7.09 43.42 -0.93
CA SER A 365 -7.72 42.55 0.07
C SER A 365 -8.13 41.21 -0.52
N THR A 366 -8.04 40.15 0.27
CA THR A 366 -8.46 38.80 -0.12
C THR A 366 -9.70 38.35 0.65
N GLU A 367 -10.50 37.47 0.05
CA GLU A 367 -11.58 36.75 0.74
C GLU A 367 -11.67 35.31 0.26
N ARG A 368 -12.02 34.37 1.14
CA ARG A 368 -12.10 32.95 0.79
C ARG A 368 -13.37 32.65 0.00
N ILE A 369 -13.31 31.70 -0.91
CA ILE A 369 -14.47 31.18 -1.66
C ILE A 369 -15.19 30.13 -0.80
N LEU A 370 -16.50 30.29 -0.62
CA LEU A 370 -17.36 29.45 0.24
C LEU A 370 -18.19 28.40 -0.52
N GLY A 371 -18.20 28.48 -1.84
CA GLY A 371 -19.02 27.63 -2.70
C GLY A 371 -19.25 28.28 -4.05
N SER A 372 -19.90 27.54 -4.93
CA SER A 372 -20.27 27.98 -6.27
C SER A 372 -21.77 27.81 -6.49
N ASN A 373 -22.33 28.68 -7.33
CA ASN A 373 -23.71 28.61 -7.76
C ASN A 373 -23.74 28.50 -9.29
N TYR A 374 -24.56 27.57 -9.75
CA TYR A 374 -24.60 27.15 -11.14
C TYR A 374 -25.98 27.47 -11.70
N GLY A 375 -26.08 28.58 -12.44
CA GLY A 375 -27.32 28.97 -13.13
C GLY A 375 -27.64 28.14 -14.38
N TYR A 376 -27.14 26.90 -14.48
CA TYR A 376 -27.04 26.12 -15.72
C TYR A 376 -28.14 25.12 -15.99
N PHE A 377 -29.09 24.92 -15.06
CA PHE A 377 -30.13 23.90 -15.28
C PHE A 377 -30.98 24.16 -16.53
N ASP A 378 -31.03 25.41 -17.02
CA ASP A 378 -31.66 25.76 -18.29
C ASP A 378 -30.87 25.27 -19.53
N HIS A 379 -29.63 24.82 -19.35
CA HIS A 379 -28.69 24.33 -20.37
C HIS A 379 -28.35 22.84 -20.21
N LEU A 380 -29.09 22.14 -19.35
CA LEU A 380 -28.99 20.69 -19.22
C LEU A 380 -29.29 20.04 -20.57
N VAL A 381 -28.42 19.12 -21.02
CA VAL A 381 -28.67 18.39 -22.26
C VAL A 381 -29.88 17.51 -22.04
N THR A 382 -30.96 17.80 -22.77
CA THR A 382 -32.24 17.11 -22.61
C THR A 382 -32.78 16.61 -23.93
N SER A 383 -33.67 15.62 -23.87
CA SER A 383 -34.42 15.10 -25.00
C SER A 383 -35.88 14.83 -24.62
N ASP A 384 -36.79 14.95 -25.58
CA ASP A 384 -38.22 14.66 -25.39
C ASP A 384 -38.47 13.15 -25.17
N ASP A 385 -37.56 12.28 -25.64
CA ASP A 385 -37.61 10.82 -25.49
C ASP A 385 -36.22 10.25 -25.17
N ASN A 386 -36.16 8.99 -24.73
CA ASN A 386 -34.89 8.35 -24.35
C ASN A 386 -34.18 7.67 -25.53
N GLU A 387 -34.74 7.73 -26.74
CA GLU A 387 -34.22 7.04 -27.94
C GLU A 387 -33.40 7.98 -28.84
N THR A 388 -33.68 9.28 -28.78
CA THR A 388 -33.16 10.27 -29.73
C THR A 388 -32.29 11.29 -29.01
N TRP A 389 -30.98 11.30 -29.32
CA TRP A 389 -30.02 12.26 -28.77
C TRP A 389 -29.22 12.91 -29.90
N ASP A 390 -29.62 14.12 -30.28
CA ASP A 390 -29.08 14.84 -31.44
C ASP A 390 -27.80 15.65 -31.14
N ASN A 391 -27.55 16.00 -29.87
CA ASN A 391 -26.32 16.68 -29.48
C ASN A 391 -25.13 15.71 -29.48
N ARG A 392 -24.48 15.62 -30.63
CA ARG A 392 -23.33 14.71 -30.86
C ARG A 392 -22.12 15.04 -29.99
N ALA A 393 -21.91 16.33 -29.66
CA ALA A 393 -20.80 16.76 -28.81
C ALA A 393 -21.02 16.31 -27.36
N ALA A 394 -22.24 16.49 -26.83
CA ALA A 394 -22.63 15.99 -25.51
C ALA A 394 -22.51 14.46 -25.42
N VAL A 395 -22.94 13.73 -26.46
CA VAL A 395 -22.78 12.27 -26.51
C VAL A 395 -21.30 11.85 -26.47
N SER A 396 -20.43 12.51 -27.24
CA SER A 396 -18.99 12.22 -27.23
C SER A 396 -18.32 12.58 -25.90
N ALA A 397 -18.71 13.70 -25.29
CA ALA A 397 -18.20 14.12 -23.99
C ALA A 397 -18.65 13.14 -22.88
N MET A 398 -19.91 12.69 -22.91
CA MET A 398 -20.45 11.70 -21.99
C MET A 398 -19.73 10.36 -22.07
N ASP A 399 -19.55 9.81 -23.28
CA ASP A 399 -18.76 8.59 -23.47
C ASP A 399 -17.35 8.73 -22.93
N SER A 400 -16.70 9.87 -23.22
CA SER A 400 -15.32 10.08 -22.82
C SER A 400 -15.17 10.20 -21.31
N VAL A 401 -16.04 10.95 -20.63
CA VAL A 401 -15.96 11.11 -19.17
C VAL A 401 -16.32 9.83 -18.44
N VAL A 402 -17.30 9.05 -18.94
CA VAL A 402 -17.68 7.75 -18.35
C VAL A 402 -16.52 6.76 -18.48
N ASN A 403 -15.89 6.69 -19.65
CA ASN A 403 -14.72 5.85 -19.87
C ASN A 403 -13.58 6.18 -18.90
N VAL A 404 -13.30 7.46 -18.70
CA VAL A 404 -12.25 7.91 -17.78
C VAL A 404 -12.63 7.65 -16.33
N TYR A 405 -13.88 7.93 -15.94
CA TYR A 405 -14.38 7.61 -14.60
C TYR A 405 -14.23 6.12 -14.29
N ASP A 406 -14.68 5.26 -15.20
CA ASP A 406 -14.62 3.80 -15.05
C ASP A 406 -13.17 3.32 -15.02
N TYR A 407 -12.27 3.94 -15.77
CA TYR A 407 -10.84 3.63 -15.68
C TYR A 407 -10.30 3.89 -14.26
N TYR A 408 -10.50 5.09 -13.72
CA TYR A 408 -10.07 5.42 -12.37
C TYR A 408 -10.73 4.50 -11.33
N ASN A 409 -12.04 4.27 -11.44
CA ASN A 409 -12.78 3.49 -10.45
C ASN A 409 -12.49 1.98 -10.52
N GLU A 410 -12.51 1.38 -11.70
CA GLU A 410 -12.43 -0.07 -11.88
C GLU A 410 -10.98 -0.58 -11.99
N VAL A 411 -10.08 0.19 -12.62
CA VAL A 411 -8.68 -0.21 -12.83
C VAL A 411 -7.77 0.26 -11.70
N LEU A 412 -8.00 1.49 -11.20
CA LEU A 412 -7.15 2.11 -10.16
C LEU A 412 -7.78 2.08 -8.77
N GLY A 413 -9.06 1.69 -8.64
CA GLY A 413 -9.77 1.69 -7.35
C GLY A 413 -10.06 3.10 -6.81
N TRP A 414 -10.06 4.12 -7.66
CA TRP A 414 -10.24 5.52 -7.30
C TRP A 414 -11.59 6.06 -7.83
N LYS A 415 -12.52 6.34 -6.92
CA LYS A 415 -13.89 6.71 -7.30
C LYS A 415 -13.98 8.20 -7.65
N SER A 416 -14.33 8.51 -8.90
CA SER A 416 -14.38 9.89 -9.44
C SER A 416 -13.01 10.58 -9.42
N TYR A 417 -12.97 11.91 -9.42
CA TYR A 417 -11.73 12.68 -9.41
C TYR A 417 -11.10 12.75 -8.01
N ASP A 418 -11.90 12.65 -6.94
CA ASP A 418 -11.51 12.88 -5.54
C ASP A 418 -11.37 11.61 -4.69
N GLY A 419 -11.69 10.43 -5.23
CA GLY A 419 -11.68 9.18 -4.50
C GLY A 419 -12.92 8.96 -3.61
N ALA A 420 -13.79 9.96 -3.49
CA ALA A 420 -15.01 9.93 -2.67
C ALA A 420 -16.30 9.86 -3.52
N GLY A 421 -16.18 9.83 -4.85
CA GLY A 421 -17.34 9.83 -5.74
C GLY A 421 -17.93 11.22 -5.96
N GLY A 422 -17.11 12.27 -5.84
CA GLY A 422 -17.53 13.66 -6.05
C GLY A 422 -18.15 13.89 -7.43
N PRO A 423 -19.12 14.82 -7.54
CA PRO A 423 -19.82 15.09 -8.79
C PRO A 423 -18.92 15.68 -9.88
N VAL A 424 -19.18 15.27 -11.13
CA VAL A 424 -18.47 15.73 -12.32
C VAL A 424 -19.43 16.42 -13.28
N TYR A 425 -19.18 17.70 -13.52
CA TYR A 425 -19.97 18.54 -14.42
C TYR A 425 -19.28 18.70 -15.75
N VAL A 426 -19.89 18.18 -16.81
CA VAL A 426 -19.35 18.21 -18.16
C VAL A 426 -20.02 19.30 -18.98
N VAL A 427 -19.24 20.18 -19.60
CA VAL A 427 -19.74 21.20 -20.52
C VAL A 427 -19.30 20.86 -21.94
N ALA A 428 -20.25 20.48 -22.78
CA ALA A 428 -20.00 20.12 -24.18
C ALA A 428 -20.28 21.28 -25.14
N ASP A 429 -19.73 21.18 -26.36
CA ASP A 429 -19.93 22.12 -27.48
C ASP A 429 -19.42 23.55 -27.24
N LEU A 430 -18.35 23.72 -26.47
CA LEU A 430 -17.70 25.04 -26.31
C LEU A 430 -17.45 25.71 -27.68
N PRO A 431 -17.61 27.04 -27.79
CA PRO A 431 -17.41 27.76 -29.05
C PRO A 431 -15.93 27.90 -29.46
N GLU A 432 -15.02 27.66 -28.53
CA GLU A 432 -13.58 27.77 -28.68
C GLU A 432 -12.96 26.40 -28.92
N ASN A 433 -11.90 26.36 -29.73
CA ASN A 433 -11.12 25.14 -29.96
C ASN A 433 -10.22 24.87 -28.75
N ASN A 434 -10.82 24.41 -27.65
CA ASN A 434 -10.10 24.07 -26.43
C ASN A 434 -10.85 23.03 -25.58
N ALA A 435 -10.11 22.38 -24.68
CA ALA A 435 -10.63 21.67 -23.52
C ALA A 435 -9.93 22.20 -22.26
N PHE A 436 -10.59 22.08 -21.10
CA PHE A 436 -9.98 22.36 -19.81
C PHE A 436 -10.76 21.68 -18.68
N ALA A 437 -10.08 21.34 -17.59
CA ALA A 437 -10.73 20.97 -16.33
C ALA A 437 -10.44 21.94 -15.19
N TRP A 438 -11.33 21.94 -14.20
CA TRP A 438 -11.15 22.74 -12.99
C TRP A 438 -11.92 22.18 -11.79
N ALA A 439 -11.26 22.14 -10.62
CA ALA A 439 -11.84 21.72 -9.35
C ALA A 439 -11.55 22.77 -8.25
N PRO A 440 -12.34 23.85 -8.15
CA PRO A 440 -12.06 24.94 -7.24
C PRO A 440 -12.23 24.55 -5.78
N THR A 441 -13.43 24.17 -5.37
CA THR A 441 -13.76 24.00 -3.95
C THR A 441 -13.44 22.60 -3.44
N GLY A 442 -13.02 21.70 -4.34
CA GLY A 442 -12.91 20.27 -4.06
C GLY A 442 -14.26 19.55 -3.99
N GLU A 443 -15.38 20.27 -4.10
CA GLU A 443 -16.74 19.71 -3.98
C GLU A 443 -17.27 19.10 -5.29
N PHE A 444 -16.71 19.49 -6.42
CA PHE A 444 -17.00 18.94 -7.76
C PHE A 444 -15.82 19.21 -8.70
N ALA A 445 -15.79 18.51 -9.83
CA ALA A 445 -14.91 18.79 -10.95
C ALA A 445 -15.71 19.26 -12.18
N HIS A 446 -15.19 20.26 -12.89
CA HIS A 446 -15.65 20.58 -14.24
C HIS A 446 -14.71 20.01 -15.27
N VAL A 447 -15.29 19.46 -16.35
CA VAL A 447 -14.57 19.12 -17.57
C VAL A 447 -15.31 19.77 -18.73
N ALA A 448 -14.64 20.65 -19.46
CA ALA A 448 -15.25 21.42 -20.53
C ALA A 448 -14.49 21.16 -21.84
N ALA A 449 -15.23 20.94 -22.93
CA ALA A 449 -14.64 20.63 -24.23
C ALA A 449 -15.48 21.16 -25.40
N GLY A 450 -14.83 21.70 -26.44
CA GLY A 450 -15.52 22.05 -27.67
C GLY A 450 -14.68 22.66 -28.80
N GLY A 451 -15.36 23.24 -29.77
CA GLY A 451 -14.79 23.88 -30.97
C GLY A 451 -14.35 22.90 -32.06
N SER A 452 -13.91 21.69 -31.68
CA SER A 452 -13.58 20.60 -32.61
C SER A 452 -13.92 19.23 -32.05
N GLU A 453 -14.07 18.24 -32.93
CA GLU A 453 -14.31 16.84 -32.54
C GLU A 453 -13.17 16.20 -31.73
N TYR A 454 -11.96 16.75 -31.80
CA TYR A 454 -10.79 16.23 -31.11
C TYR A 454 -10.82 16.52 -29.61
N PHE A 455 -11.40 17.64 -29.18
CA PHE A 455 -11.41 18.05 -27.78
C PHE A 455 -12.39 17.24 -26.91
N SER A 456 -13.37 16.59 -27.54
CA SER A 456 -14.27 15.63 -26.88
C SER A 456 -13.80 14.18 -27.04
N SER A 457 -12.52 13.95 -27.39
CA SER A 457 -11.95 12.60 -27.45
C SER A 457 -11.56 12.11 -26.06
N ARG A 458 -11.52 10.78 -25.87
CA ARG A 458 -11.16 10.14 -24.61
C ARG A 458 -9.79 10.56 -24.07
N VAL A 459 -8.81 10.76 -24.95
CA VAL A 459 -7.45 11.14 -24.52
C VAL A 459 -7.40 12.56 -24.00
N VAL A 460 -8.10 13.48 -24.65
CA VAL A 460 -8.19 14.88 -24.20
C VAL A 460 -9.03 14.98 -22.94
N VAL A 461 -10.21 14.37 -22.90
CA VAL A 461 -11.04 14.36 -21.70
C VAL A 461 -10.34 13.66 -20.53
N GLY A 462 -9.59 12.59 -20.79
CA GLY A 462 -8.78 11.90 -19.79
C GLY A 462 -7.63 12.75 -19.26
N HIS A 463 -6.96 13.49 -20.14
CA HIS A 463 -5.97 14.50 -19.76
C HIS A 463 -6.58 15.56 -18.85
N GLU A 464 -7.69 16.19 -19.27
CA GLU A 464 -8.36 17.21 -18.47
C GLU A 464 -8.85 16.66 -17.12
N TYR A 465 -9.52 15.52 -17.12
CA TYR A 465 -10.00 14.88 -15.90
C TYR A 465 -8.84 14.59 -14.92
N THR A 466 -7.68 14.20 -15.44
CA THR A 466 -6.50 13.93 -14.61
C THR A 466 -6.00 15.18 -13.91
N HIS A 467 -6.12 16.39 -14.48
CA HIS A 467 -5.82 17.61 -13.74
C HIS A 467 -6.69 17.77 -12.49
N ALA A 468 -7.96 17.36 -12.53
CA ALA A 468 -8.83 17.35 -11.35
C ALA A 468 -8.35 16.32 -10.30
N VAL A 469 -7.84 15.16 -10.74
CA VAL A 469 -7.27 14.14 -9.85
C VAL A 469 -5.95 14.61 -9.21
N VAL A 470 -5.04 15.15 -10.01
CA VAL A 470 -3.79 15.77 -9.52
C VAL A 470 -4.11 16.85 -8.50
N ARG A 471 -5.14 17.65 -8.75
CA ARG A 471 -5.59 18.70 -7.82
C ARG A 471 -6.13 18.15 -6.50
N ALA A 472 -6.82 17.02 -6.53
CA ALA A 472 -7.34 16.34 -5.34
C ALA A 472 -6.26 15.58 -4.55
N THR A 473 -5.08 15.36 -5.14
CA THR A 473 -4.00 14.54 -4.57
C THR A 473 -2.73 15.37 -4.28
N CYS A 474 -1.71 15.33 -5.13
CA CYS A 474 -0.42 16.01 -4.92
C CYS A 474 -0.46 17.52 -5.13
N ASN A 475 -1.49 18.04 -5.81
CA ASN A 475 -1.70 19.46 -6.05
C ASN A 475 -0.49 20.14 -6.68
N LEU A 476 0.06 19.54 -7.75
CA LEU A 476 1.14 20.13 -8.53
C LEU A 476 0.76 21.55 -9.00
N SER A 477 1.67 22.50 -8.82
CA SER A 477 1.37 23.92 -8.99
C SER A 477 2.53 24.64 -9.69
N GLY A 478 2.28 25.13 -10.92
CA GLY A 478 3.23 25.97 -11.66
C GLY A 478 3.63 27.28 -10.97
N ASP A 479 2.78 27.79 -10.05
CA ASP A 479 3.11 28.93 -9.18
C ASP A 479 4.34 28.68 -8.29
N LYS A 480 4.73 27.41 -8.08
CA LYS A 480 5.85 27.03 -7.21
C LYS A 480 7.13 26.76 -8.00
N THR A 481 7.05 25.97 -9.07
CA THR A 481 8.19 25.63 -9.93
C THR A 481 7.72 25.32 -11.35
N GLU A 482 8.58 25.63 -12.33
CA GLU A 482 8.33 25.34 -13.75
C GLU A 482 8.24 23.83 -14.05
N ASP A 483 9.03 23.02 -13.35
CA ASP A 483 9.00 21.56 -13.48
C ASP A 483 7.66 20.98 -13.04
N ALA A 484 7.09 21.48 -11.92
CA ALA A 484 5.81 20.99 -11.42
C ALA A 484 4.64 21.26 -12.41
N ASP A 485 4.69 22.36 -13.16
CA ASP A 485 3.68 22.67 -14.18
C ASP A 485 3.80 21.74 -15.38
N ALA A 486 5.01 21.59 -15.90
CA ALA A 486 5.29 20.65 -17.00
C ALA A 486 5.04 19.19 -16.59
N LEU A 487 5.20 18.87 -15.31
CA LEU A 487 4.92 17.54 -14.77
C LEU A 487 3.43 17.28 -14.66
N ASN A 488 2.64 18.28 -14.25
CA ASN A 488 1.18 18.20 -14.22
C ASN A 488 0.62 17.87 -15.61
N GLU A 489 1.11 18.55 -16.65
CA GLU A 489 0.82 18.24 -18.05
C GLU A 489 1.22 16.81 -18.45
N ALA A 490 2.43 16.41 -18.09
CA ALA A 490 2.97 15.11 -18.48
C ALA A 490 2.20 13.93 -17.85
N VAL A 491 1.88 14.00 -16.56
CA VAL A 491 1.12 12.92 -15.91
C VAL A 491 -0.32 12.86 -16.44
N SER A 492 -0.93 14.00 -16.78
CA SER A 492 -2.24 14.04 -17.45
C SER A 492 -2.21 13.37 -18.82
N ASP A 493 -1.14 13.56 -19.62
CA ASP A 493 -0.97 12.84 -20.88
C ASP A 493 -0.86 11.32 -20.67
N LEU A 494 -0.06 10.86 -19.70
CA LEU A 494 0.13 9.43 -19.42
C LEU A 494 -1.17 8.75 -18.98
N MET A 495 -1.91 9.37 -18.05
CA MET A 495 -3.18 8.85 -17.56
C MET A 495 -4.27 8.91 -18.64
N GLY A 496 -4.31 9.99 -19.43
CA GLY A 496 -5.24 10.12 -20.56
C GLY A 496 -5.03 9.05 -21.64
N ILE A 497 -3.77 8.68 -21.93
CA ILE A 497 -3.44 7.57 -22.83
C ILE A 497 -3.94 6.25 -22.25
N ALA A 498 -3.63 5.94 -20.98
CA ALA A 498 -4.01 4.67 -20.37
C ALA A 498 -5.54 4.49 -20.26
N ALA A 499 -6.27 5.55 -19.92
CA ALA A 499 -7.73 5.55 -19.93
C ALA A 499 -8.30 5.38 -21.35
N THR A 500 -7.67 5.99 -22.35
CA THR A 500 -8.07 5.83 -23.77
C THR A 500 -7.83 4.41 -24.26
N ASP A 501 -6.72 3.81 -23.84
CA ASP A 501 -6.32 2.44 -24.16
C ASP A 501 -7.41 1.46 -23.70
N MET A 502 -7.80 1.53 -22.41
CA MET A 502 -8.92 0.72 -21.90
C MET A 502 -10.20 0.89 -22.71
N GLY A 503 -10.46 2.09 -23.22
CA GLY A 503 -11.68 2.35 -23.96
C GLY A 503 -11.78 1.62 -25.31
N ASP A 504 -10.69 1.15 -25.90
CA ASP A 504 -10.72 0.56 -27.23
C ASP A 504 -11.24 -0.89 -27.25
N ASP A 505 -10.84 -1.71 -26.29
CA ASP A 505 -11.14 -3.14 -26.18
C ASP A 505 -11.46 -3.62 -24.75
N GLY A 506 -11.46 -2.71 -23.78
CA GLY A 506 -11.68 -2.98 -22.37
C GLY A 506 -10.41 -3.22 -21.55
N LEU A 507 -9.21 -3.10 -22.15
CA LEU A 507 -7.93 -3.26 -21.45
C LEU A 507 -6.96 -2.11 -21.74
N ALA A 508 -6.17 -1.75 -20.73
CA ALA A 508 -5.00 -0.90 -20.91
C ALA A 508 -3.78 -1.79 -21.22
N ASN A 509 -3.63 -2.20 -22.50
CA ASN A 509 -2.70 -3.24 -22.94
C ASN A 509 -1.67 -2.78 -24.01
N ASN A 510 -1.41 -1.48 -24.12
CA ASN A 510 -0.53 -0.84 -25.11
C ASN A 510 -1.11 -0.76 -26.54
N SER A 511 -2.43 -0.73 -26.73
CA SER A 511 -3.06 -0.57 -28.05
C SER A 511 -3.28 0.90 -28.46
N ALA A 512 -3.23 1.84 -27.52
CA ALA A 512 -3.32 3.28 -27.74
C ALA A 512 -2.08 3.87 -28.44
N THR A 513 -2.31 4.97 -29.17
CA THR A 513 -1.24 5.73 -29.84
C THR A 513 -0.55 6.70 -28.89
N TRP A 514 0.78 6.78 -29.00
CA TRP A 514 1.62 7.76 -28.28
C TRP A 514 1.83 9.07 -29.08
N ASN A 515 1.28 9.14 -30.29
CA ASN A 515 1.21 10.36 -31.09
C ASN A 515 -0.15 11.03 -30.87
N LEU A 516 -0.16 12.10 -30.07
CA LEU A 516 -1.33 12.89 -29.69
C LEU A 516 -1.47 14.09 -30.64
N ASP A 517 -1.77 13.80 -31.92
CA ASP A 517 -1.91 14.82 -32.97
C ASP A 517 -3.00 15.84 -32.61
N GLU A 518 -4.01 15.43 -31.84
CA GLU A 518 -5.14 16.23 -31.35
C GLU A 518 -4.70 17.45 -30.55
N ILE A 519 -3.62 17.31 -29.78
CA ILE A 519 -3.03 18.37 -28.93
C ILE A 519 -1.62 18.74 -29.40
N SER A 520 -1.25 18.35 -30.63
CA SER A 520 0.05 18.64 -31.25
C SER A 520 1.27 18.14 -30.46
N ARG A 521 1.13 17.07 -29.65
CA ARG A 521 2.22 16.45 -28.88
C ARG A 521 2.53 15.05 -29.43
N ASN A 522 3.82 14.73 -29.60
CA ASN A 522 4.25 13.39 -29.99
C ASN A 522 5.15 12.81 -28.90
N LEU A 523 4.65 11.87 -28.10
CA LEU A 523 5.41 11.30 -26.99
C LEU A 523 6.35 10.17 -27.43
N GLU A 524 6.09 9.54 -28.57
CA GLU A 524 7.00 8.56 -29.19
C GLU A 524 8.27 9.24 -29.76
N ASP A 525 8.13 10.41 -30.37
CA ASP A 525 9.19 11.20 -30.98
C ASP A 525 8.93 12.71 -30.80
N PRO A 526 9.18 13.26 -29.59
CA PRO A 526 8.91 14.67 -29.27
C PRO A 526 9.58 15.68 -30.20
N VAL A 527 10.73 15.32 -30.79
CA VAL A 527 11.45 16.18 -31.72
C VAL A 527 10.62 16.47 -32.98
N LYS A 528 9.70 15.59 -33.39
CA LYS A 528 8.77 15.83 -34.51
C LYS A 528 7.74 16.92 -34.21
N SER A 529 7.27 17.01 -32.97
CA SER A 529 6.39 18.10 -32.51
C SER A 529 7.17 19.35 -32.08
N LYS A 530 8.50 19.37 -32.27
CA LYS A 530 9.43 20.42 -31.81
C LYS A 530 9.53 20.55 -30.29
N SER A 531 9.31 19.47 -29.55
CA SER A 531 9.42 19.42 -28.10
C SER A 531 10.64 18.58 -27.68
N PRO A 532 11.18 18.77 -26.46
CA PRO A 532 12.30 17.99 -25.95
C PRO A 532 11.93 16.55 -25.64
N ASN A 533 12.80 15.62 -26.03
CA ASN A 533 12.69 14.21 -25.66
C ASN A 533 13.62 13.82 -24.50
N ARG A 534 14.40 14.78 -23.97
CA ARG A 534 15.32 14.59 -22.84
C ARG A 534 15.70 15.93 -22.22
N VAL A 535 16.12 15.90 -20.96
CA VAL A 535 16.75 17.04 -20.26
C VAL A 535 18.01 17.47 -21.01
N ASP A 536 18.22 18.79 -21.14
CA ASP A 536 19.34 19.41 -21.86
C ASP A 536 19.43 18.99 -23.34
N GLY A 537 18.34 18.45 -23.90
CA GLY A 537 18.23 17.98 -25.27
C GLY A 537 17.95 19.04 -26.31
N THR A 538 17.62 18.59 -27.53
CA THR A 538 17.11 19.50 -28.56
C THR A 538 15.72 19.99 -28.13
N TYR A 539 15.45 21.28 -28.29
CA TYR A 539 14.22 21.94 -27.85
C TYR A 539 14.02 22.02 -26.32
N TRP A 540 14.98 21.57 -25.50
CA TRP A 540 14.91 21.77 -24.05
C TRP A 540 14.90 23.26 -23.73
N TRP A 541 13.89 23.70 -22.99
CA TRP A 541 13.77 25.07 -22.55
C TRP A 541 14.22 25.21 -21.09
N ASP A 542 15.06 26.22 -20.83
CA ASP A 542 15.62 26.57 -19.53
C ASP A 542 15.76 28.10 -19.49
N GLU A 543 15.02 28.78 -18.60
CA GLU A 543 15.04 30.23 -18.45
C GLU A 543 16.45 30.81 -18.22
N ASN A 544 17.32 30.05 -17.55
CA ASN A 544 18.69 30.47 -17.25
C ASN A 544 19.60 30.42 -18.49
N ARG A 545 19.22 29.65 -19.52
CA ARG A 545 19.97 29.49 -20.77
C ARG A 545 19.36 30.25 -21.95
N SER A 546 18.04 30.45 -21.96
CA SER A 546 17.30 31.02 -23.11
C SER A 546 16.28 32.10 -22.71
N PRO A 547 16.73 33.28 -22.23
CA PRO A 547 15.85 34.33 -21.69
C PRO A 547 15.11 35.17 -22.75
N GLU A 548 15.17 34.82 -24.05
CA GLU A 548 14.57 35.62 -25.13
C GLU A 548 13.38 34.90 -25.77
N LYS A 549 12.23 35.60 -25.85
CA LYS A 549 11.09 35.26 -26.72
C LYS A 549 11.57 35.05 -28.15
N ASP A 550 10.89 34.17 -28.89
CA ASP A 550 11.30 33.88 -30.27
C ASP A 550 11.20 35.12 -31.17
N SER A 551 11.69 35.02 -32.41
CA SER A 551 11.64 36.13 -33.37
C SER A 551 10.22 36.55 -33.77
N GLU A 552 9.19 35.83 -33.34
CA GLU A 552 7.77 36.07 -33.59
C GLU A 552 7.06 36.67 -32.36
N GLY A 553 7.74 36.76 -31.22
CA GLY A 553 7.24 37.37 -29.98
C GLY A 553 6.39 36.43 -29.13
N ASN A 554 6.38 35.13 -29.46
CA ASN A 554 5.68 34.12 -28.68
C ASN A 554 6.45 33.83 -27.40
N ASP A 555 5.72 33.50 -26.32
CA ASP A 555 6.37 32.91 -25.17
C ASP A 555 7.02 31.58 -25.59
N GLN A 556 8.29 31.41 -25.25
CA GLN A 556 8.96 30.11 -25.41
C GLN A 556 8.75 29.22 -24.18
N TYR A 557 8.21 29.80 -23.09
CA TYR A 557 7.71 29.03 -21.97
C TYR A 557 6.28 28.60 -22.26
N ASP A 558 6.13 27.31 -22.48
CA ASP A 558 4.87 26.61 -22.62
C ASP A 558 5.04 25.35 -21.77
N GLU A 559 4.30 25.24 -20.68
CA GLU A 559 4.32 24.11 -19.75
C GLU A 559 4.15 22.77 -20.48
N HIS A 560 3.38 22.77 -21.58
CA HIS A 560 3.19 21.64 -22.48
C HIS A 560 4.48 21.20 -23.20
N HIS A 561 5.52 22.04 -23.24
CA HIS A 561 6.76 21.82 -23.98
C HIS A 561 7.69 20.84 -23.26
N ASN A 562 8.13 21.17 -22.04
CA ASN A 562 9.04 20.31 -21.28
C ASN A 562 8.35 19.03 -20.78
N ALA A 563 7.00 19.02 -20.71
CA ALA A 563 6.18 17.87 -20.36
C ALA A 563 6.50 16.62 -21.21
N THR A 564 6.88 16.80 -22.48
CA THR A 564 7.19 15.67 -23.37
C THR A 564 8.43 14.88 -22.96
N VAL A 565 9.28 15.39 -22.05
CA VAL A 565 10.40 14.62 -21.49
C VAL A 565 9.88 13.47 -20.63
N ILE A 566 8.95 13.76 -19.72
CA ILE A 566 8.32 12.74 -18.87
C ILE A 566 7.36 11.88 -19.69
N GLY A 567 6.58 12.48 -20.60
CA GLY A 567 5.73 11.73 -21.52
C GLY A 567 6.51 10.73 -22.39
N HIS A 568 7.70 11.11 -22.87
CA HIS A 568 8.59 10.21 -23.61
C HIS A 568 9.21 9.12 -22.72
N ALA A 569 9.49 9.40 -21.45
CA ALA A 569 9.90 8.37 -20.51
C ALA A 569 8.79 7.31 -20.33
N GLY A 570 7.53 7.73 -20.15
CA GLY A 570 6.39 6.81 -20.08
C GLY A 570 6.23 5.97 -21.36
N TYR A 571 6.42 6.56 -22.54
CA TYR A 571 6.46 5.81 -23.80
C TYR A 571 7.56 4.74 -23.78
N LEU A 572 8.79 5.09 -23.38
CA LEU A 572 9.91 4.15 -23.33
C LEU A 572 9.67 2.99 -22.35
N MET A 573 8.94 3.23 -21.25
CA MET A 573 8.53 2.18 -20.31
C MET A 573 7.63 1.13 -20.98
N CYS A 574 6.74 1.56 -21.87
CA CYS A 574 5.78 0.68 -22.56
C CYS A 574 6.26 0.19 -23.94
N ALA A 575 7.34 0.76 -24.48
CA ALA A 575 7.79 0.48 -25.85
C ALA A 575 8.19 -0.99 -26.07
N GLU A 576 7.70 -1.56 -27.17
CA GLU A 576 7.99 -2.94 -27.58
C GLU A 576 8.84 -3.01 -28.88
N GLY A 577 9.25 -4.22 -29.27
CA GLY A 577 9.82 -4.46 -30.60
C GLY A 577 11.16 -3.75 -30.86
N SER A 578 11.28 -3.08 -32.01
CA SER A 578 12.53 -2.37 -32.38
C SER A 578 12.74 -1.06 -31.65
N GLU A 579 11.69 -0.50 -31.06
CA GLU A 579 11.71 0.75 -30.29
C GLU A 579 12.23 0.52 -28.87
N ALA A 580 12.06 -0.68 -28.31
CA ALA A 580 12.67 -1.11 -27.05
C ALA A 580 14.21 -1.15 -27.08
N ALA A 581 14.86 -1.07 -28.24
CA ALA A 581 16.31 -1.23 -28.36
C ALA A 581 17.15 -0.11 -27.71
N THR A 582 16.51 0.95 -27.20
CA THR A 582 17.16 2.07 -26.52
C THR A 582 17.09 2.00 -25.00
N VAL A 583 16.39 1.03 -24.42
CA VAL A 583 16.19 0.86 -22.99
C VAL A 583 16.31 -0.62 -22.60
N ASP A 584 16.81 -0.88 -21.39
CA ASP A 584 16.94 -2.24 -20.83
C ASP A 584 15.62 -2.67 -20.12
N GLY A 585 15.52 -3.92 -19.70
CA GLY A 585 14.32 -4.46 -19.03
C GLY A 585 13.14 -4.88 -19.93
N ASP A 586 12.08 -5.40 -19.31
CA ASP A 586 10.84 -5.84 -19.97
C ASP A 586 9.80 -4.70 -20.00
N ALA A 587 9.04 -4.59 -21.09
CA ALA A 587 8.05 -3.52 -21.27
C ALA A 587 6.91 -3.63 -20.25
N LEU A 588 6.39 -2.48 -19.85
CA LEU A 588 5.17 -2.36 -19.06
C LEU A 588 3.95 -2.29 -19.99
N SER A 589 2.80 -2.71 -19.48
CA SER A 589 1.50 -2.29 -19.98
C SER A 589 1.20 -0.84 -19.57
N THR A 590 0.35 -0.15 -20.33
CA THR A 590 -0.21 1.16 -19.95
C THR A 590 -0.95 1.10 -18.62
N GLU A 591 -1.57 -0.04 -18.27
CA GLU A 591 -2.14 -0.27 -16.94
C GLU A 591 -1.08 -0.23 -15.83
N GLU A 592 0.02 -0.96 -16.00
CA GLU A 592 1.13 -0.96 -15.04
C GLU A 592 1.78 0.42 -14.92
N LEU A 593 1.98 1.11 -16.05
CA LEU A 593 2.48 2.49 -16.07
C LEU A 593 1.53 3.43 -15.30
N ALA A 594 0.24 3.38 -15.58
CA ALA A 594 -0.73 4.24 -14.94
C ALA A 594 -0.83 3.97 -13.43
N LYS A 595 -0.74 2.71 -13.00
CA LYS A 595 -0.67 2.37 -11.56
C LYS A 595 0.57 2.97 -10.91
N LEU A 596 1.73 2.92 -11.56
CA LEU A 596 2.95 3.57 -11.06
C LEU A 596 2.77 5.09 -10.91
N VAL A 597 2.27 5.74 -11.97
CA VAL A 597 2.05 7.19 -12.00
C VAL A 597 1.02 7.61 -10.93
N PHE A 598 -0.09 6.89 -10.86
CA PHE A 598 -1.17 7.18 -9.92
C PHE A 598 -0.75 6.99 -8.46
N VAL A 599 -0.06 5.90 -8.12
CA VAL A 599 0.47 5.70 -6.76
C VAL A 599 1.50 6.77 -6.39
N SER A 600 2.26 7.26 -7.38
CA SER A 600 3.22 8.35 -7.16
C SER A 600 2.54 9.64 -6.69
N PHE A 601 1.29 9.92 -7.09
CA PHE A 601 0.57 11.12 -6.67
C PHE A 601 0.47 11.27 -5.15
N PHE A 602 0.47 10.17 -4.39
CA PHE A 602 0.33 10.21 -2.93
C PHE A 602 1.64 10.53 -2.19
N THR A 603 2.75 10.60 -2.91
CA THR A 603 4.09 10.88 -2.34
C THR A 603 4.74 12.10 -2.97
N MET A 604 4.21 12.59 -4.09
CA MET A 604 4.71 13.78 -4.78
C MET A 604 4.40 15.06 -4.00
N PRO A 605 5.40 15.91 -3.74
CA PRO A 605 5.13 17.26 -3.24
C PRO A 605 4.54 18.15 -4.34
N SER A 606 3.79 19.18 -3.95
CA SER A 606 3.16 20.14 -4.90
C SER A 606 4.14 20.93 -5.79
N ASP A 607 5.43 20.96 -5.44
CA ASP A 607 6.55 21.58 -6.15
C ASP A 607 7.54 20.54 -6.71
N CYS A 608 7.06 19.32 -6.98
CA CYS A 608 7.88 18.20 -7.43
C CYS A 608 8.62 18.51 -8.74
N THR A 609 9.93 18.29 -8.73
CA THR A 609 10.81 18.37 -9.90
C THR A 609 10.79 17.08 -10.71
N PHE A 610 11.26 17.13 -11.97
CA PHE A 610 11.34 15.92 -12.82
C PHE A 610 12.20 14.81 -12.21
N ASN A 611 13.28 15.15 -11.49
CA ASN A 611 14.17 14.17 -10.90
C ASN A 611 13.62 13.58 -9.59
N GLU A 612 12.86 14.37 -8.82
CA GLU A 612 12.09 13.86 -7.68
C GLU A 612 10.99 12.90 -8.16
N PHE A 613 10.29 13.23 -9.23
CA PHE A 613 9.30 12.34 -9.83
C PHE A 613 9.92 11.02 -10.33
N ALA A 614 11.06 11.08 -11.02
CA ALA A 614 11.80 9.89 -11.44
C ALA A 614 12.19 9.01 -10.25
N THR A 615 12.62 9.62 -9.14
CA THR A 615 12.94 8.93 -7.89
C THR A 615 11.71 8.21 -7.31
N ILE A 616 10.59 8.93 -7.23
CA ILE A 616 9.35 8.40 -6.68
C ILE A 616 8.88 7.20 -7.51
N MET A 617 8.82 7.35 -8.84
CA MET A 617 8.40 6.28 -9.74
C MET A 617 9.30 5.05 -9.66
N GLN A 618 10.62 5.22 -9.51
CA GLN A 618 11.56 4.11 -9.30
C GLN A 618 11.29 3.39 -7.96
N ASN A 619 11.12 4.13 -6.87
CA ASN A 619 10.79 3.55 -5.55
C ASN A 619 9.44 2.81 -5.55
N VAL A 620 8.43 3.37 -6.23
CA VAL A 620 7.11 2.72 -6.39
C VAL A 620 7.26 1.44 -7.21
N ALA A 621 8.09 1.44 -8.27
CA ALA A 621 8.35 0.25 -9.06
C ALA A 621 9.04 -0.87 -8.25
N GLU A 622 10.04 -0.54 -7.44
CA GLU A 622 10.66 -1.49 -6.50
C GLU A 622 9.64 -2.05 -5.49
N THR A 623 8.77 -1.18 -4.97
CA THR A 623 7.68 -1.59 -4.07
C THR A 623 6.74 -2.57 -4.76
N PHE A 624 6.33 -2.28 -6.00
CA PHE A 624 5.48 -3.16 -6.80
C PHE A 624 6.17 -4.49 -7.12
N ALA A 625 7.49 -4.52 -7.32
CA ALA A 625 8.23 -5.76 -7.49
C ALA A 625 8.25 -6.60 -6.21
N SER A 626 8.44 -5.97 -5.04
CA SER A 626 8.39 -6.67 -3.75
C SER A 626 7.01 -7.30 -3.46
N GLN A 627 5.95 -6.70 -3.99
CA GLN A 627 4.56 -7.17 -3.88
C GLN A 627 4.18 -8.18 -4.97
N GLY A 628 5.06 -8.42 -5.95
CA GLY A 628 4.80 -9.30 -7.09
C GLY A 628 3.88 -8.71 -8.17
N THR A 629 3.61 -7.40 -8.12
CA THR A 629 2.84 -6.66 -9.12
C THR A 629 3.68 -6.38 -10.37
N LEU A 630 4.97 -6.08 -10.20
CA LEU A 630 5.95 -5.97 -11.28
C LEU A 630 7.03 -7.05 -11.15
N THR A 631 7.74 -7.29 -12.24
CA THR A 631 8.96 -8.10 -12.25
C THR A 631 10.20 -7.22 -12.11
N GLU A 632 11.31 -7.79 -11.63
CA GLU A 632 12.62 -7.10 -11.59
C GLU A 632 13.03 -6.54 -12.96
N ALA A 633 12.68 -7.22 -14.05
CA ALA A 633 12.96 -6.75 -15.41
C ALA A 633 12.09 -5.54 -15.78
N GLN A 634 10.86 -5.42 -15.26
CA GLN A 634 10.03 -4.24 -15.44
C GLN A 634 10.52 -3.06 -14.57
N VAL A 635 11.11 -3.32 -13.40
CA VAL A 635 11.78 -2.27 -12.60
C VAL A 635 12.99 -1.71 -13.37
N GLU A 636 13.85 -2.59 -13.90
CA GLU A 636 14.98 -2.19 -14.77
C GLU A 636 14.50 -1.35 -15.97
N ARG A 637 13.31 -1.65 -16.50
CA ARG A 637 12.71 -0.87 -17.58
C ARG A 637 12.34 0.55 -17.14
N VAL A 638 11.73 0.72 -15.97
CA VAL A 638 11.39 2.05 -15.40
C VAL A 638 12.65 2.88 -15.22
N GLU A 639 13.69 2.31 -14.63
CA GLU A 639 14.99 2.97 -14.45
C GLU A 639 15.62 3.38 -15.79
N SER A 640 15.72 2.43 -16.72
CA SER A 640 16.35 2.66 -18.01
C SER A 640 15.62 3.71 -18.85
N ALA A 641 14.29 3.81 -18.74
CA ALA A 641 13.49 4.81 -19.43
C ALA A 641 13.81 6.24 -18.94
N PHE A 642 13.87 6.45 -17.62
CA PHE A 642 14.27 7.74 -17.05
C PHE A 642 15.71 8.13 -17.43
N ILE A 643 16.65 7.18 -17.36
CA ILE A 643 18.04 7.40 -17.78
C ILE A 643 18.09 7.80 -19.27
N GLY A 644 17.27 7.17 -20.11
CA GLY A 644 17.15 7.48 -21.53
C GLY A 644 16.81 8.95 -21.81
N VAL A 645 15.99 9.56 -20.96
CA VAL A 645 15.59 10.97 -21.03
C VAL A 645 16.45 11.92 -20.19
N GLY A 646 17.52 11.41 -19.56
CA GLY A 646 18.47 12.22 -18.79
C GLY A 646 18.03 12.54 -17.37
N LEU A 647 17.14 11.73 -16.80
CA LEU A 647 16.71 11.78 -15.40
C LEU A 647 17.26 10.54 -14.68
N TYR A 648 17.84 10.72 -13.50
CA TYR A 648 18.63 9.65 -12.86
C TYR A 648 18.08 9.25 -11.47
N GLY A 649 17.10 9.97 -10.92
CA GLY A 649 16.53 9.69 -9.60
C GLY A 649 17.40 10.19 -8.43
N TYR A 650 17.24 9.62 -7.23
CA TYR A 650 18.03 9.95 -6.02
C TYR A 650 19.51 9.57 -6.17
N ASP A 651 19.86 8.83 -7.22
CA ASP A 651 21.23 8.55 -7.59
C ASP A 651 21.88 9.82 -8.15
N ARG A 652 22.27 10.69 -7.20
CA ARG A 652 22.69 12.08 -7.34
C ARG A 652 23.68 12.24 -8.49
N GLY A 653 23.27 12.99 -9.53
CA GLY A 653 24.16 13.51 -10.58
C GLY A 653 25.16 14.52 -10.04
N ILE A 654 26.15 14.04 -9.28
CA ILE A 654 27.18 14.84 -8.63
C ILE A 654 28.24 15.21 -9.68
N ASP A 655 28.32 16.48 -10.07
CA ASP A 655 29.36 16.98 -10.98
C ASP A 655 30.55 17.53 -10.19
N LEU A 656 31.72 16.89 -10.29
CA LEU A 656 32.93 17.23 -9.54
C LEU A 656 34.13 17.57 -10.41
N THR A 657 35.03 18.37 -9.86
CA THR A 657 36.38 18.48 -10.42
C THR A 657 37.20 17.23 -10.13
N ARG A 658 38.25 17.03 -10.92
CA ARG A 658 39.16 15.90 -10.74
C ARG A 658 39.79 15.83 -9.35
N ASP A 659 40.01 16.96 -8.71
CA ASP A 659 40.70 17.03 -7.42
C ASP A 659 39.72 17.26 -6.26
N ALA A 660 38.41 17.04 -6.47
CA ALA A 660 37.38 17.27 -5.48
C ALA A 660 37.59 16.47 -4.19
N THR A 661 37.03 16.98 -3.10
CA THR A 661 37.05 16.37 -1.77
C THR A 661 35.65 15.97 -1.32
N LEU A 662 35.54 14.88 -0.57
CA LEU A 662 34.29 14.34 -0.06
C LEU A 662 34.21 14.42 1.47
N THR A 663 33.14 14.98 2.00
CA THR A 663 32.73 14.85 3.40
C THR A 663 31.55 13.89 3.45
N VAL A 664 31.63 12.84 4.27
CA VAL A 664 30.48 11.97 4.57
C VAL A 664 29.96 12.35 5.93
N LEU A 665 28.66 12.57 6.04
CA LEU A 665 27.96 12.82 7.28
C LEU A 665 27.23 11.55 7.72
N ASP A 666 27.28 11.26 9.02
CA ASP A 666 26.58 10.14 9.65
C ASP A 666 25.07 10.41 9.74
N VAL A 667 24.31 9.43 10.25
CA VAL A 667 22.85 9.52 10.40
C VAL A 667 22.37 10.74 11.22
N ASN A 668 23.24 11.31 12.06
CA ASN A 668 22.93 12.49 12.87
C ASN A 668 23.38 13.81 12.21
N GLY A 669 23.93 13.74 11.00
CA GLY A 669 24.46 14.89 10.26
C GLY A 669 25.86 15.32 10.69
N GLU A 670 26.59 14.49 11.43
CA GLU A 670 27.96 14.80 11.90
C GLU A 670 29.03 14.16 10.99
N PRO A 671 30.20 14.79 10.78
CA PRO A 671 31.25 14.21 9.94
C PRO A 671 31.70 12.81 10.39
N TYR A 672 31.59 11.85 9.49
CA TYR A 672 31.88 10.44 9.71
C TYR A 672 33.28 10.07 9.19
N ASP A 673 34.00 9.15 9.84
CA ASP A 673 35.37 8.77 9.45
C ASP A 673 35.62 7.27 9.25
N ASN A 674 34.61 6.43 9.46
CA ASN A 674 34.67 4.98 9.27
C ASN A 674 34.06 4.56 7.92
N PHE A 675 34.53 5.11 6.79
CA PHE A 675 34.04 4.71 5.47
C PHE A 675 35.17 4.49 4.44
N THR A 676 34.85 3.71 3.42
CA THR A 676 35.64 3.57 2.19
C THR A 676 34.87 4.12 1.00
N VAL A 677 35.60 4.60 0.00
CA VAL A 677 35.02 5.02 -1.28
C VAL A 677 35.68 4.24 -2.40
N THR A 678 34.89 3.59 -3.24
CA THR A 678 35.36 2.95 -4.47
C THR A 678 34.91 3.78 -5.66
N LEU A 679 35.83 4.06 -6.59
CA LEU A 679 35.55 4.83 -7.79
C LEU A 679 35.77 3.94 -9.02
N GLU A 680 34.72 3.73 -9.80
CA GLU A 680 34.73 2.91 -11.00
C GLU A 680 34.35 3.76 -12.22
N ALA A 681 35.20 3.79 -13.25
CA ALA A 681 34.93 4.60 -14.43
C ALA A 681 33.89 3.93 -15.34
N VAL A 682 32.79 4.63 -15.63
CA VAL A 682 31.76 4.20 -16.59
C VAL A 682 32.21 4.63 -17.98
N VAL A 683 32.57 3.66 -18.84
CA VAL A 683 33.00 3.98 -20.21
C VAL A 683 31.78 4.08 -21.10
N MET A 684 31.30 5.31 -21.32
CA MET A 684 30.41 5.62 -22.44
C MET A 684 31.13 5.26 -23.77
N ARG A 685 30.59 4.29 -24.52
CA ARG A 685 30.90 4.15 -25.96
C ARG A 685 29.62 4.29 -26.77
N THR A 686 29.81 4.85 -27.95
CA THR A 686 28.84 5.24 -28.99
C THR A 686 27.60 4.31 -29.08
N PRO A 687 26.40 4.84 -29.36
CA PRO A 687 25.15 4.08 -29.37
C PRO A 687 25.20 2.76 -30.16
N GLY A 688 24.75 1.67 -29.54
CA GLY A 688 24.48 0.38 -30.21
C GLY A 688 25.28 -0.85 -29.74
N ASP A 689 26.09 -0.78 -28.69
CA ASP A 689 26.72 -1.95 -28.05
C ASP A 689 26.34 -1.99 -26.55
N PRO A 690 26.12 -3.18 -25.95
CA PRO A 690 25.70 -3.32 -24.54
C PRO A 690 26.74 -2.78 -23.55
N VAL A 691 26.26 -2.31 -22.40
CA VAL A 691 27.07 -1.78 -21.30
C VAL A 691 28.06 -2.85 -20.81
N ALA A 692 29.35 -2.50 -20.76
CA ALA A 692 30.38 -3.36 -20.18
C ALA A 692 31.30 -2.55 -19.27
N PHE A 693 31.37 -2.95 -18.00
CA PHE A 693 32.28 -2.41 -16.99
C PHE A 693 33.75 -2.72 -17.35
N ASN A 694 34.65 -1.76 -17.20
CA ASN A 694 36.09 -1.96 -17.43
C ASN A 694 36.83 -2.29 -16.11
N GLU A 695 37.50 -3.45 -16.07
CA GLU A 695 38.37 -3.94 -14.98
C GLU A 695 39.67 -3.13 -14.68
N SER A 696 39.72 -1.80 -14.88
CA SER A 696 41.00 -1.07 -14.64
C SER A 696 40.92 0.34 -14.05
N GLY A 697 39.78 0.73 -13.46
CA GLY A 697 39.62 2.03 -12.80
C GLY A 697 39.61 2.02 -11.27
N ASP A 698 39.36 0.88 -10.63
CA ASP A 698 39.03 0.80 -9.19
C ASP A 698 40.12 1.45 -8.33
N THR A 699 39.78 2.63 -7.80
CA THR A 699 40.61 3.29 -6.79
C THR A 699 39.83 3.38 -5.50
N MET A 700 40.00 2.36 -4.66
CA MET A 700 39.51 2.38 -3.30
C MET A 700 40.30 3.41 -2.48
N ARG A 701 39.57 4.27 -1.78
CA ARG A 701 40.05 5.25 -0.82
C ARG A 701 39.43 4.93 0.53
N THR A 702 40.12 5.28 1.60
CA THR A 702 39.65 5.04 2.97
C THR A 702 39.78 6.34 3.74
N ALA A 703 38.71 6.76 4.40
CA ALA A 703 38.79 7.83 5.37
C ALA A 703 39.63 7.37 6.57
N THR A 704 40.45 8.27 7.10
CA THR A 704 41.27 7.99 8.29
C THR A 704 41.05 9.02 9.40
N SER A 705 40.11 9.93 9.18
CA SER A 705 39.73 11.07 10.01
C SER A 705 38.50 11.75 9.40
N THR A 706 37.80 12.55 10.18
CA THR A 706 36.63 13.37 9.79
C THR A 706 36.96 14.56 8.88
N GLU A 707 38.17 14.62 8.33
CA GLU A 707 38.60 15.67 7.40
C GLU A 707 38.21 15.27 5.96
N PRO A 708 37.84 16.22 5.08
CA PRO A 708 37.40 15.92 3.72
C PRO A 708 38.37 15.01 2.95
N LEU A 709 37.85 13.89 2.43
CA LEU A 709 38.59 12.86 1.72
C LEU A 709 38.82 13.29 0.27
N ALA A 710 40.07 13.47 -0.15
CA ALA A 710 40.39 13.76 -1.55
C ALA A 710 39.99 12.59 -2.47
N LEU A 711 39.19 12.85 -3.51
CA LEU A 711 38.68 11.87 -4.49
C LEU A 711 39.52 11.74 -5.77
N ALA A 712 40.44 12.66 -6.05
CA ALA A 712 41.49 12.62 -7.09
C ALA A 712 41.22 11.70 -8.31
N PHE A 713 40.21 12.03 -9.12
CA PHE A 713 39.77 11.23 -10.26
C PHE A 713 40.85 11.11 -11.36
N PRO A 714 41.04 9.91 -11.96
CA PRO A 714 42.08 9.68 -12.96
C PRO A 714 41.90 10.46 -14.27
N THR A 715 40.66 10.67 -14.71
CA THR A 715 40.27 11.37 -15.95
C THR A 715 38.92 12.05 -15.80
N ASP A 716 38.59 12.99 -16.69
CA ASP A 716 37.22 13.48 -16.86
C ASP A 716 36.32 12.35 -17.41
N GLY A 717 35.04 12.31 -17.04
CA GLY A 717 34.11 11.24 -17.43
C GLY A 717 33.08 10.93 -16.33
N VAL A 718 32.24 9.92 -16.54
CA VAL A 718 31.26 9.45 -15.55
C VAL A 718 31.88 8.33 -14.72
N TYR A 719 31.67 8.37 -13.41
CA TYR A 719 32.13 7.38 -12.46
C TYR A 719 30.99 6.89 -11.59
N ARG A 720 31.04 5.63 -11.22
CA ARG A 720 30.28 5.09 -10.10
C ARG A 720 31.13 5.24 -8.84
N MET A 721 30.61 5.94 -7.85
CA MET A 721 31.23 6.17 -6.56
C MET A 721 30.45 5.41 -5.50
N THR A 722 31.00 4.33 -4.98
CA THR A 722 30.40 3.55 -3.89
C THR A 722 31.03 3.96 -2.57
N VAL A 723 30.25 4.55 -1.67
CA VAL A 723 30.64 4.85 -0.30
C VAL A 723 30.17 3.70 0.59
N THR A 724 31.07 3.06 1.34
CA THR A 724 30.77 1.90 2.17
C THR A 724 31.19 2.16 3.60
N ASP A 725 30.31 1.90 4.55
CA ASP A 725 30.63 1.94 5.97
C ASP A 725 31.63 0.81 6.31
N THR A 726 32.76 1.18 6.90
CA THR A 726 33.78 0.20 7.33
C THR A 726 33.46 -0.43 8.68
N ALA A 727 32.60 0.19 9.49
CA ALA A 727 32.03 -0.42 10.67
C ALA A 727 31.00 -1.48 10.27
N ASN A 728 30.17 -1.20 9.26
CA ASN A 728 29.21 -2.15 8.71
C ASN A 728 29.28 -2.26 7.17
N PRO A 729 30.08 -3.19 6.61
CA PRO A 729 30.28 -3.30 5.16
C PRO A 729 29.04 -3.65 4.32
N SER A 730 27.91 -4.03 4.93
CA SER A 730 26.63 -4.17 4.21
C SER A 730 25.88 -2.86 4.03
N ARG A 731 26.29 -1.79 4.73
CA ARG A 731 25.80 -0.43 4.50
C ARG A 731 26.70 0.24 3.47
N SER A 732 26.21 0.33 2.25
CA SER A 732 26.88 1.06 1.18
C SER A 732 25.87 1.87 0.38
N GLU A 733 26.28 3.06 -0.02
CA GLU A 733 25.52 3.94 -0.90
C GLU A 733 26.33 4.11 -2.19
N GLU A 734 25.65 4.02 -3.33
CA GLU A 734 26.25 4.20 -4.65
C GLU A 734 25.81 5.54 -5.24
N PHE A 735 26.71 6.20 -5.96
CA PHE A 735 26.47 7.50 -6.58
C PHE A 735 27.03 7.55 -8.00
N SER A 736 26.28 8.10 -8.94
CA SER A 736 26.79 8.44 -10.29
C SER A 736 27.43 9.83 -10.32
N VAL A 737 28.75 9.90 -10.49
CA VAL A 737 29.55 11.12 -10.45
C VAL A 737 30.02 11.53 -11.85
N GLY A 738 29.57 12.69 -12.33
CA GLY A 738 30.16 13.37 -13.48
C GLY A 738 31.47 14.07 -13.08
N VAL A 739 32.54 13.89 -13.84
CA VAL A 739 33.83 14.53 -13.56
C VAL A 739 34.22 15.42 -14.74
N SER A 740 34.29 16.73 -14.49
CA SER A 740 34.63 17.73 -15.50
C SER A 740 35.38 18.93 -14.90
N PRO A 741 36.04 19.77 -15.73
CA PRO A 741 36.64 21.01 -15.25
C PRO A 741 35.65 22.06 -14.72
N ALA A 742 34.34 21.85 -14.89
CA ALA A 742 33.28 22.77 -14.50
C ALA A 742 32.50 22.29 -13.26
N GLY A 743 32.75 21.08 -12.75
CA GLY A 743 32.12 20.57 -11.53
C GLY A 743 32.64 21.23 -10.26
N ASP A 744 32.10 20.82 -9.12
CA ASP A 744 32.45 21.37 -7.82
C ASP A 744 33.74 20.75 -7.23
N ASP A 745 34.47 21.55 -6.46
CA ASP A 745 35.72 21.13 -5.78
C ASP A 745 35.44 20.37 -4.46
N THR A 746 34.20 20.33 -4.00
CA THR A 746 33.78 19.72 -2.74
C THR A 746 32.43 19.04 -2.88
N CYS A 747 32.28 17.88 -2.25
CA CYS A 747 31.05 17.11 -2.18
C CYS A 747 30.76 16.76 -0.72
N GLU A 748 29.53 16.92 -0.28
CA GLU A 748 29.06 16.48 1.02
C GLU A 748 27.91 15.49 0.83
N ILE A 749 27.99 14.34 1.50
CA ILE A 749 27.01 13.26 1.36
C ILE A 749 26.49 12.90 2.75
N GLN A 750 25.20 13.13 2.95
CA GLN A 750 24.46 12.61 4.08
C GLN A 750 24.24 11.10 3.88
N THR A 751 24.56 10.29 4.89
CA THR A 751 24.41 8.83 4.87
C THR A 751 23.66 8.33 6.10
N ASN A 752 23.26 7.07 6.09
CA ASN A 752 22.73 6.37 7.27
C ASN A 752 23.82 5.73 8.16
N PHE A 753 25.10 6.07 7.95
CA PHE A 753 26.23 5.48 8.66
C PHE A 753 26.30 5.94 10.12
N GLY A 754 27.04 5.21 10.97
CA GLY A 754 27.30 5.62 12.36
C GLY A 754 26.22 5.26 13.40
N GLY A 755 25.12 4.61 13.00
CA GLY A 755 24.18 3.96 13.92
C GLY A 755 24.70 2.60 14.42
N VAL A 756 24.32 2.21 15.65
CA VAL A 756 24.72 0.93 16.29
C VAL A 756 24.46 -0.25 15.34
N ASP A 757 25.45 -1.14 15.22
CA ASP A 757 25.44 -2.33 14.36
C ASP A 757 24.20 -3.20 14.59
N GLN A 758 23.38 -3.38 13.54
CA GLN A 758 22.55 -4.57 13.38
C GLN A 758 23.26 -5.50 12.41
N GLY A 759 23.62 -6.69 12.89
CA GLY A 759 24.26 -7.72 12.09
C GLY A 759 23.25 -8.49 11.24
N SER A 760 23.60 -8.63 9.95
CA SER A 760 23.13 -9.61 8.96
C SER A 760 21.67 -9.59 8.50
N GLU A 761 21.53 -9.57 7.17
CA GLU A 761 20.38 -10.01 6.38
C GLU A 761 19.57 -11.13 7.07
N GLN A 762 18.37 -10.79 7.52
CA GLN A 762 17.28 -11.74 7.71
C GLN A 762 16.03 -11.12 7.08
N ALA A 763 15.44 -11.81 6.13
CA ALA A 763 14.16 -11.43 5.55
C ALA A 763 13.11 -11.36 6.66
N GLU A 764 12.44 -10.20 6.79
CA GLU A 764 11.29 -10.04 7.67
C GLU A 764 10.17 -10.99 7.21
N HIS A 765 10.05 -12.14 7.87
CA HIS A 765 8.92 -13.04 7.71
C HIS A 765 7.80 -12.55 8.63
N THR A 766 7.14 -11.47 8.23
CA THR A 766 5.99 -10.95 8.98
C THR A 766 4.77 -11.79 8.63
N ARG A 767 4.26 -12.53 9.61
CA ARG A 767 2.91 -13.10 9.54
C ARG A 767 1.93 -11.94 9.62
N VAL A 768 0.85 -12.00 8.84
CA VAL A 768 -0.24 -11.02 8.91
C VAL A 768 -1.49 -11.75 9.34
N VAL A 769 -2.12 -11.29 10.41
CA VAL A 769 -3.46 -11.70 10.83
C VAL A 769 -4.45 -11.02 9.89
N THR A 770 -5.13 -11.82 9.07
CA THR A 770 -6.08 -11.32 8.07
C THR A 770 -7.52 -11.37 8.62
N GLY A 771 -8.26 -10.27 8.57
CA GLY A 771 -9.68 -10.21 8.92
C GLY A 771 -10.19 -8.81 9.30
N GLU A 772 -11.50 -8.57 9.17
CA GLU A 772 -12.13 -7.32 9.60
C GLU A 772 -11.95 -7.09 11.11
N GLN A 773 -11.76 -5.84 11.52
CA GLN A 773 -11.62 -5.44 12.92
C GLN A 773 -12.61 -4.34 13.27
N ASP A 774 -13.35 -4.53 14.36
CA ASP A 774 -14.24 -3.51 14.90
C ASP A 774 -13.66 -2.94 16.19
N ILE A 775 -13.47 -1.63 16.22
CA ILE A 775 -12.87 -0.92 17.35
C ILE A 775 -13.87 0.09 17.92
N SER A 776 -14.06 0.08 19.23
CA SER A 776 -14.81 1.09 19.96
C SER A 776 -13.87 1.91 20.83
N LEU A 777 -13.71 3.18 20.47
CA LEU A 777 -12.95 4.18 21.22
C LEU A 777 -13.82 4.73 22.36
N VAL A 778 -13.49 4.38 23.60
CA VAL A 778 -14.29 4.66 24.80
C VAL A 778 -13.61 5.72 25.66
N LEU A 779 -14.11 6.95 25.60
CA LEU A 779 -13.45 8.16 26.08
C LEU A 779 -14.12 8.75 27.32
N ASP A 780 -13.38 8.82 28.42
CA ASP A 780 -13.83 9.45 29.66
C ASP A 780 -13.86 10.98 29.53
N VAL A 781 -15.05 11.56 29.60
CA VAL A 781 -15.28 13.01 29.61
C VAL A 781 -15.89 13.47 30.93
N SER A 782 -15.61 12.76 32.03
CA SER A 782 -16.05 13.14 33.38
C SER A 782 -15.35 14.42 33.87
N SER A 783 -15.85 15.02 34.96
CA SER A 783 -15.26 16.26 35.49
C SER A 783 -13.81 16.09 36.00
N SER A 784 -13.37 14.89 36.37
CA SER A 784 -11.99 14.63 36.79
C SER A 784 -11.01 14.70 35.61
N MET A 785 -11.50 14.57 34.38
CA MET A 785 -10.74 14.71 33.14
C MET A 785 -10.53 16.16 32.70
N SER A 786 -11.03 17.16 33.42
CA SER A 786 -10.86 18.57 33.01
C SER A 786 -9.40 19.06 33.05
N GLY A 787 -9.06 20.09 32.25
CA GLY A 787 -7.72 20.67 32.21
C GLY A 787 -6.79 19.94 31.25
N SER A 788 -5.54 19.66 31.66
CA SER A 788 -4.54 18.98 30.82
C SER A 788 -4.96 17.57 30.41
N ARG A 789 -5.75 16.88 31.23
CA ARG A 789 -6.22 15.51 30.98
C ARG A 789 -7.10 15.38 29.75
N ILE A 790 -8.08 16.27 29.56
CA ILE A 790 -8.94 16.24 28.35
C ILE A 790 -8.15 16.64 27.10
N GLU A 791 -7.13 17.50 27.23
CA GLU A 791 -6.23 17.85 26.14
C GLU A 791 -5.34 16.67 25.72
N GLN A 792 -4.78 15.95 26.70
CA GLN A 792 -4.01 14.72 26.47
C GLN A 792 -4.88 13.59 25.91
N LEU A 793 -6.10 13.41 26.43
CA LEU A 793 -7.05 12.44 25.90
C LEU A 793 -7.40 12.74 24.44
N ARG A 794 -7.62 14.01 24.08
CA ARG A 794 -7.86 14.39 22.67
C ARG A 794 -6.65 14.11 21.80
N SER A 795 -5.45 14.43 22.28
CA SER A 795 -4.20 14.11 21.55
C SER A 795 -4.02 12.60 21.38
N ALA A 796 -4.34 11.81 22.41
CA ALA A 796 -4.36 10.36 22.39
C ALA A 796 -5.38 9.80 21.39
N ALA A 797 -6.61 10.29 21.44
CA ALA A 797 -7.66 9.87 20.54
C ALA A 797 -7.35 10.25 19.08
N GLN A 798 -6.78 11.44 18.85
CA GLN A 798 -6.42 11.92 17.51
C GLN A 798 -5.29 11.08 16.92
N GLY A 799 -4.19 10.89 17.64
CA GLY A 799 -3.08 10.06 17.12
C GLY A 799 -3.48 8.61 16.91
N PHE A 800 -4.42 8.06 17.71
CA PHE A 800 -5.02 6.76 17.41
C PHE A 800 -5.76 6.77 16.07
N VAL A 801 -6.57 7.79 15.79
CA VAL A 801 -7.31 7.90 14.53
C VAL A 801 -6.34 8.09 13.35
N ASP A 802 -5.39 9.01 13.44
CA ASP A 802 -4.40 9.25 12.39
C ASP A 802 -3.71 7.94 11.98
N THR A 803 -3.27 7.17 12.98
CA THR A 803 -2.58 5.90 12.79
C THR A 803 -3.50 4.75 12.35
N ALA A 804 -4.74 4.67 12.84
CA ALA A 804 -5.67 3.60 12.46
C ALA A 804 -6.09 3.67 10.99
N PHE A 805 -5.94 4.84 10.36
CA PHE A 805 -6.37 5.13 8.99
C PHE A 805 -5.19 5.55 8.06
N GLU A 806 -3.93 5.41 8.50
CA GLU A 806 -2.73 5.81 7.74
C GLU A 806 -2.44 4.92 6.51
N ASP A 807 -2.83 3.65 6.53
CA ASP A 807 -2.69 2.70 5.41
C ASP A 807 -4.06 2.35 4.80
N ALA A 808 -4.27 2.64 3.51
CA ALA A 808 -5.52 2.43 2.76
C ALA A 808 -5.94 0.95 2.54
N THR A 809 -5.42 0.01 3.32
CA THR A 809 -5.77 -1.42 3.29
C THR A 809 -6.64 -1.86 4.48
N SER A 810 -6.90 -0.98 5.45
CA SER A 810 -7.48 -1.36 6.73
C SER A 810 -8.95 -1.82 6.61
N GLN A 811 -9.19 -3.11 6.80
CA GLN A 811 -10.51 -3.71 7.05
C GLN A 811 -11.07 -3.32 8.45
N VAL A 812 -10.93 -2.04 8.84
CA VAL A 812 -11.07 -1.57 10.21
C VAL A 812 -12.21 -0.57 10.28
N ARG A 813 -13.18 -0.82 11.17
CA ARG A 813 -14.25 0.12 11.49
C ARG A 813 -14.03 0.65 12.89
N VAL A 814 -14.06 1.97 13.04
CA VAL A 814 -13.86 2.64 14.32
C VAL A 814 -15.14 3.38 14.70
N GLY A 815 -15.67 3.07 15.87
CA GLY A 815 -16.75 3.80 16.51
C GLY A 815 -16.24 4.56 17.74
N MET A 816 -16.97 5.58 18.17
CA MET A 816 -16.61 6.38 19.35
C MET A 816 -17.75 6.49 20.36
N VAL A 817 -17.44 6.19 21.62
CA VAL A 817 -18.29 6.33 22.80
C VAL A 817 -17.66 7.33 23.75
N ALA A 818 -18.35 8.43 24.03
CA ALA A 818 -17.94 9.38 25.08
C ALA A 818 -18.84 9.19 26.31
N TYR A 819 -18.24 9.15 27.51
CA TYR A 819 -18.99 8.89 28.73
C TYR A 819 -18.61 9.79 29.92
N ASN A 820 -19.61 10.00 30.77
CA ASN A 820 -19.47 10.49 32.13
C ASN A 820 -20.43 9.69 33.03
N HIS A 821 -21.41 10.32 33.69
CA HIS A 821 -22.54 9.65 34.34
C HIS A 821 -23.61 9.18 33.34
N GLU A 822 -23.60 9.75 32.14
CA GLU A 822 -24.36 9.34 30.96
C GLU A 822 -23.37 8.86 29.88
N VAL A 823 -23.84 8.03 28.96
CA VAL A 823 -23.03 7.52 27.84
C VAL A 823 -23.68 7.93 26.53
N SER A 824 -22.85 8.39 25.57
CA SER A 824 -23.28 8.75 24.23
C SER A 824 -22.39 8.10 23.19
N VAL A 825 -22.99 7.38 22.24
CA VAL A 825 -22.33 7.00 20.99
C VAL A 825 -22.22 8.28 20.15
N ARG A 826 -21.00 8.78 19.96
CA ARG A 826 -20.72 10.01 19.21
C ARG A 826 -20.56 9.72 17.73
N VAL A 827 -19.88 8.62 17.43
CA VAL A 827 -19.69 8.13 16.07
C VAL A 827 -20.10 6.66 16.06
N PRO A 828 -21.11 6.26 15.26
CA PRO A 828 -21.40 4.85 15.01
C PRO A 828 -20.18 4.13 14.44
N LEU A 829 -20.19 2.79 14.45
CA LEU A 829 -19.11 2.01 13.87
C LEU A 829 -19.05 2.26 12.35
N ALA A 830 -18.02 2.96 11.85
CA ALA A 830 -17.88 3.41 10.46
C ALA A 830 -16.40 3.48 10.02
N VAL A 831 -16.15 3.73 8.73
CA VAL A 831 -14.80 3.76 8.11
C VAL A 831 -14.30 5.20 7.88
N GLU A 832 -15.05 6.22 8.31
CA GLU A 832 -14.78 7.63 7.98
C GLU A 832 -13.99 8.35 9.09
N PRO A 833 -12.69 8.67 8.90
CA PRO A 833 -11.88 9.32 9.93
C PRO A 833 -12.38 10.72 10.29
N GLY A 834 -12.85 11.52 9.32
CA GLY A 834 -13.25 12.91 9.54
C GLY A 834 -14.39 13.11 10.55
N SER A 835 -15.28 12.12 10.71
CA SER A 835 -16.33 12.16 11.74
C SER A 835 -15.76 11.98 13.15
N LEU A 836 -14.72 11.17 13.31
CA LEU A 836 -14.03 10.95 14.57
C LEU A 836 -13.23 12.20 14.98
N GLU A 837 -12.46 12.79 14.05
CA GLU A 837 -11.63 13.97 14.30
C GLU A 837 -12.45 15.17 14.81
N SER A 838 -13.57 15.45 14.13
CA SER A 838 -14.51 16.51 14.51
C SER A 838 -15.08 16.31 15.91
N GLU A 839 -15.54 15.09 16.22
CA GLU A 839 -16.14 14.81 17.51
C GLU A 839 -15.10 14.80 18.64
N ILE A 840 -13.87 14.29 18.40
CA ILE A 840 -12.74 14.34 19.34
C ILE A 840 -12.41 15.80 19.70
N ALA A 841 -12.30 16.68 18.72
CA ALA A 841 -12.02 18.11 18.95
C ALA A 841 -13.10 18.78 19.82
N SER A 842 -14.34 18.28 19.79
CA SER A 842 -15.49 18.83 20.52
C SER A 842 -15.60 18.38 21.99
N LEU A 843 -14.87 17.36 22.43
CA LEU A 843 -15.09 16.68 23.72
C LEU A 843 -14.94 17.60 24.94
N GLY A 844 -15.91 17.64 25.85
CA GLY A 844 -15.87 18.51 27.03
C GLY A 844 -16.07 17.76 28.35
N ALA A 845 -15.19 18.01 29.32
CA ALA A 845 -15.22 17.36 30.63
C ALA A 845 -16.39 17.85 31.52
N SER A 846 -17.27 16.95 31.97
CA SER A 846 -18.40 17.23 32.86
C SER A 846 -18.97 15.97 33.53
N GLY A 847 -19.61 16.09 34.70
CA GLY A 847 -20.34 14.98 35.34
C GLY A 847 -19.48 14.04 36.20
N SER A 848 -20.09 12.95 36.70
CA SER A 848 -19.39 11.83 37.36
C SER A 848 -18.90 10.80 36.34
N THR A 849 -18.33 9.68 36.78
CA THR A 849 -17.61 8.69 35.96
C THR A 849 -18.28 7.32 36.09
N ASN A 850 -18.90 6.82 35.02
CA ASN A 850 -19.61 5.53 34.98
C ASN A 850 -19.01 4.60 33.91
N ILE A 851 -17.95 3.88 34.29
CA ILE A 851 -17.19 3.00 33.40
C ILE A 851 -18.01 1.74 33.03
N GLU A 852 -18.83 1.23 33.95
CA GLU A 852 -19.71 0.08 33.70
C GLU A 852 -20.62 0.33 32.50
N LEU A 853 -21.33 1.46 32.48
CA LEU A 853 -22.25 1.80 31.41
C LEU A 853 -21.50 2.04 30.08
N ALA A 854 -20.27 2.55 30.15
CA ALA A 854 -19.41 2.76 28.98
C ALA A 854 -19.02 1.42 28.34
N LEU A 855 -18.59 0.43 29.14
CA LEU A 855 -18.25 -0.92 28.67
C LEU A 855 -19.47 -1.65 28.07
N GLN A 856 -20.65 -1.53 28.68
CA GLN A 856 -21.88 -2.11 28.15
C GLN A 856 -22.31 -1.49 26.81
N THR A 857 -22.10 -0.17 26.66
CA THR A 857 -22.40 0.54 25.42
C THR A 857 -21.41 0.20 24.32
N ALA A 858 -20.12 0.13 24.64
CA ALA A 858 -19.06 -0.29 23.71
C ALA A 858 -19.31 -1.72 23.21
N ARG A 859 -19.65 -2.65 24.11
CA ARG A 859 -20.09 -4.00 23.75
C ARG A 859 -21.25 -3.96 22.75
N SER A 860 -22.31 -3.21 23.06
CA SER A 860 -23.49 -3.12 22.20
C SER A 860 -23.16 -2.55 20.81
N GLN A 861 -22.27 -1.55 20.74
CA GLN A 861 -21.79 -0.97 19.49
C GLN A 861 -21.01 -2.00 18.66
N LEU A 862 -20.06 -2.70 19.28
CA LEU A 862 -19.24 -3.72 18.62
C LEU A 862 -20.04 -4.97 18.21
N GLU A 863 -21.13 -5.27 18.93
CA GLU A 863 -22.06 -6.36 18.56
C GLU A 863 -22.90 -6.02 17.31
N THR A 864 -22.97 -4.75 16.87
CA THR A 864 -23.62 -4.38 15.58
C THR A 864 -22.74 -4.67 14.36
N GLY A 865 -21.43 -4.77 14.56
CA GLY A 865 -20.48 -5.05 13.49
C GLY A 865 -20.29 -6.54 13.22
N THR A 866 -19.87 -6.84 11.99
CA THR A 866 -19.67 -8.19 11.43
C THR A 866 -18.26 -8.75 11.67
N ALA A 867 -17.34 -7.96 12.24
CA ALA A 867 -15.97 -8.40 12.43
C ALA A 867 -15.86 -9.50 13.49
N ASP A 868 -15.03 -10.50 13.22
CA ASP A 868 -14.68 -11.53 14.20
C ASP A 868 -13.82 -10.95 15.34
N ARG A 869 -13.01 -9.92 15.06
CA ARG A 869 -12.16 -9.24 16.04
C ARG A 869 -12.83 -7.98 16.58
N LYS A 870 -13.06 -7.94 17.90
CA LYS A 870 -13.75 -6.84 18.60
C LYS A 870 -12.86 -6.23 19.68
N ILE A 871 -12.53 -4.94 19.53
CA ILE A 871 -11.55 -4.25 20.35
C ILE A 871 -12.20 -3.05 21.07
N ILE A 872 -11.96 -2.94 22.36
CA ILE A 872 -12.35 -1.79 23.19
C ILE A 872 -11.10 -1.04 23.60
N VAL A 873 -11.03 0.26 23.29
CA VAL A 873 -9.94 1.15 23.74
C VAL A 873 -10.50 2.12 24.77
N LEU A 874 -10.29 1.83 26.06
CA LEU A 874 -10.79 2.63 27.18
C LEU A 874 -9.76 3.65 27.64
N MET A 875 -10.07 4.95 27.53
CA MET A 875 -9.23 6.04 28.02
C MET A 875 -9.86 6.73 29.23
N SER A 876 -9.18 6.78 30.38
CA SER A 876 -9.73 7.31 31.66
C SER A 876 -8.63 7.64 32.67
N ASP A 877 -8.95 8.38 33.73
CA ASP A 877 -8.10 8.51 34.92
C ASP A 877 -8.31 7.39 35.96
N GLY A 878 -9.24 6.47 35.69
CA GLY A 878 -9.49 5.27 36.50
C GLY A 878 -10.23 5.55 37.82
N GLU A 879 -10.95 6.66 37.94
CA GLU A 879 -11.69 7.03 39.16
C GLU A 879 -13.22 6.92 38.97
N PRO A 880 -13.81 5.70 38.91
CA PRO A 880 -15.26 5.55 38.77
C PRO A 880 -15.97 6.12 40.01
N THR A 881 -17.02 6.91 39.79
CA THR A 881 -17.81 7.55 40.84
C THR A 881 -19.29 7.18 40.80
N ASP A 882 -19.73 6.47 39.76
CA ASP A 882 -21.07 5.91 39.58
C ASP A 882 -20.98 4.51 38.93
N GLY A 883 -22.03 3.70 39.07
CA GLY A 883 -22.02 2.29 38.62
C GLY A 883 -21.10 1.38 39.46
N ALA A 884 -20.71 0.24 38.86
CA ALA A 884 -19.75 -0.71 39.43
C ALA A 884 -18.34 -0.09 39.63
N GLN A 885 -17.65 -0.52 40.69
CA GLN A 885 -16.33 0.00 41.08
C GLN A 885 -15.44 -1.13 41.59
N GLY A 886 -14.11 -0.96 41.48
CA GLY A 886 -13.15 -1.93 41.99
C GLY A 886 -13.35 -3.33 41.39
N ASP A 887 -13.35 -4.35 42.24
CA ASP A 887 -13.49 -5.76 41.85
C ASP A 887 -14.73 -6.06 40.99
N ASP A 888 -15.86 -5.36 41.22
CA ASP A 888 -17.07 -5.55 40.42
C ASP A 888 -16.87 -5.11 38.96
N LEU A 889 -16.07 -4.06 38.74
CA LEU A 889 -15.77 -3.55 37.40
C LEU A 889 -14.71 -4.42 36.70
N ILE A 890 -13.76 -4.96 37.45
CA ILE A 890 -12.78 -5.95 36.96
C ILE A 890 -13.51 -7.20 36.48
N ALA A 891 -14.47 -7.72 37.26
CA ALA A 891 -15.28 -8.87 36.86
C ALA A 891 -16.05 -8.65 35.54
N ILE A 892 -16.56 -7.44 35.31
CA ILE A 892 -17.24 -7.09 34.04
C ILE A 892 -16.25 -7.08 32.87
N ALA A 893 -15.05 -6.53 33.08
CA ALA A 893 -14.00 -6.55 32.07
C ALA A 893 -13.55 -7.99 31.77
N ASP A 894 -13.44 -8.85 32.79
CA ASP A 894 -13.13 -10.27 32.63
C ASP A 894 -14.21 -11.02 31.82
N GLU A 895 -15.51 -10.76 32.08
CA GLU A 895 -16.60 -11.35 31.29
C GLU A 895 -16.54 -10.96 29.80
N LEU A 896 -16.14 -9.73 29.49
CA LEU A 896 -15.94 -9.26 28.12
C LEU A 896 -14.74 -9.97 27.47
N LYS A 897 -13.61 -10.06 28.18
CA LYS A 897 -12.42 -10.78 27.72
C LYS A 897 -12.72 -12.25 27.44
N ASP A 898 -13.44 -12.92 28.33
CA ASP A 898 -13.90 -14.31 28.18
C ASP A 898 -14.87 -14.49 27.00
N SER A 899 -15.54 -13.41 26.57
CA SER A 899 -16.46 -13.39 25.43
C SER A 899 -15.77 -13.03 24.09
N GLY A 900 -14.44 -12.95 24.07
CA GLY A 900 -13.65 -12.68 22.85
C GLY A 900 -13.39 -11.19 22.57
N PHE A 901 -13.71 -10.29 23.50
CA PHE A 901 -13.36 -8.86 23.35
C PHE A 901 -11.95 -8.60 23.86
N LYS A 902 -11.16 -7.86 23.08
CA LYS A 902 -9.87 -7.34 23.54
C LYS A 902 -10.05 -5.97 24.18
N ILE A 903 -9.50 -5.75 25.36
CA ILE A 903 -9.62 -4.48 26.10
C ILE A 903 -8.25 -3.84 26.28
N TYR A 904 -8.06 -2.66 25.68
CA TYR A 904 -6.95 -1.75 25.94
C TYR A 904 -7.40 -0.72 26.95
N THR A 905 -6.53 -0.41 27.90
CA THR A 905 -6.78 0.70 28.83
C THR A 905 -5.64 1.70 28.77
N VAL A 906 -6.01 2.97 28.75
CA VAL A 906 -5.10 4.11 28.62
C VAL A 906 -5.38 5.06 29.77
N GLY A 907 -4.49 5.07 30.74
CA GLY A 907 -4.59 5.93 31.90
C GLY A 907 -4.10 7.34 31.62
N VAL A 908 -4.88 8.36 31.96
CA VAL A 908 -4.51 9.78 31.77
C VAL A 908 -4.33 10.50 33.11
N GLU A 909 -3.07 10.83 33.46
CA GLU A 909 -2.67 11.47 34.72
C GLU A 909 -3.36 10.89 35.99
N GLN A 910 -3.42 9.57 36.07
CA GLN A 910 -4.10 8.78 37.11
C GLN A 910 -3.34 8.72 38.44
N GLY A 911 -4.07 8.54 39.54
CA GLY A 911 -3.48 8.17 40.83
C GLY A 911 -3.22 6.65 40.91
N ALA A 912 -2.43 6.22 41.90
CA ALA A 912 -2.06 4.81 42.09
C ALA A 912 -3.26 3.83 42.13
N SER A 913 -4.41 4.27 42.66
CA SER A 913 -5.63 3.45 42.65
C SER A 913 -6.29 3.34 41.27
N GLY A 914 -6.27 4.42 40.48
CA GLY A 914 -6.83 4.42 39.12
C GLY A 914 -5.95 3.61 38.17
N GLU A 915 -4.63 3.71 38.30
CA GLU A 915 -3.69 2.83 37.61
C GLU A 915 -3.93 1.36 37.92
N ALA A 916 -4.03 0.98 39.19
CA ALA A 916 -4.26 -0.41 39.57
C ALA A 916 -5.56 -0.96 38.99
N LEU A 917 -6.63 -0.14 38.97
CA LEU A 917 -7.91 -0.52 38.40
C LEU A 917 -7.85 -0.70 36.88
N LEU A 918 -7.34 0.29 36.15
CA LEU A 918 -7.23 0.22 34.69
C LEU A 918 -6.34 -0.94 34.26
N ARG A 919 -5.21 -1.14 34.95
CA ARG A 919 -4.31 -2.27 34.71
C ARG A 919 -4.99 -3.62 34.89
N ALA A 920 -5.81 -3.78 35.92
CA ALA A 920 -6.56 -5.02 36.16
C ALA A 920 -7.68 -5.26 35.14
N MET A 921 -8.30 -4.20 34.63
CA MET A 921 -9.35 -4.29 33.61
C MET A 921 -8.81 -4.63 32.22
N ALA A 922 -7.59 -4.19 31.91
CA ALA A 922 -6.95 -4.44 30.63
C ALA A 922 -6.86 -5.95 30.32
N SER A 923 -6.86 -6.27 29.03
CA SER A 923 -6.30 -7.53 28.58
C SER A 923 -4.80 -7.57 28.91
N GLU A 924 -4.26 -8.77 29.07
CA GLU A 924 -2.85 -8.96 29.45
C GLU A 924 -1.92 -8.17 28.51
N GLY A 925 -1.03 -7.36 29.09
CA GLY A 925 -0.09 -6.50 28.35
C GLY A 925 -0.71 -5.30 27.61
N CYS A 926 -1.99 -4.98 27.83
CA CYS A 926 -2.74 -3.94 27.10
C CYS A 926 -3.09 -2.71 27.97
N TYR A 927 -2.32 -2.46 29.03
CA TYR A 927 -2.43 -1.26 29.86
C TYR A 927 -1.31 -0.28 29.49
N TYR A 928 -1.69 0.99 29.32
CA TYR A 928 -0.80 2.09 28.99
C TYR A 928 -1.07 3.26 29.92
N SER A 929 -0.03 3.99 30.30
CA SER A 929 -0.13 5.29 30.97
C SER A 929 0.29 6.39 30.00
N VAL A 930 -0.47 7.47 29.95
CA VAL A 930 -0.20 8.63 29.10
C VAL A 930 0.71 9.61 29.83
N ASP A 931 1.92 9.73 29.33
CA ASP A 931 2.73 10.94 29.35
C ASP A 931 3.03 11.37 27.90
N ALA A 932 3.61 12.56 27.71
CA ALA A 932 3.85 13.10 26.37
C ALA A 932 4.81 12.24 25.52
N ASP A 933 5.65 11.41 26.16
CA ASP A 933 6.67 10.60 25.49
C ASP A 933 6.16 9.17 25.17
N SER A 934 5.15 8.68 25.88
CA SER A 934 4.55 7.34 25.73
C SER A 934 3.37 7.28 24.75
N LEU A 935 2.80 8.41 24.36
CA LEU A 935 1.70 8.48 23.38
C LEU A 935 2.09 7.95 22.00
N ASN A 936 3.27 8.34 21.51
CA ASN A 936 3.75 7.91 20.19
C ASN A 936 4.02 6.40 20.14
N ALA A 937 4.52 5.82 21.23
CA ALA A 937 4.75 4.39 21.32
C ALA A 937 3.44 3.59 21.50
N PHE A 938 2.45 4.15 22.18
CA PHE A 938 1.08 3.61 22.19
C PHE A 938 0.47 3.58 20.78
N PHE A 939 0.59 4.68 20.02
CA PHE A 939 0.12 4.72 18.63
C PHE A 939 0.84 3.71 17.75
N ALA A 940 2.18 3.66 17.80
CA ALA A 940 2.95 2.71 17.01
C ALA A 940 2.56 1.24 17.27
N GLN A 941 2.24 0.89 18.53
CA GLN A 941 1.81 -0.47 18.86
C GLN A 941 0.40 -0.78 18.36
N ILE A 942 -0.53 0.15 18.52
CA ILE A 942 -1.87 -0.02 17.97
C ILE A 942 -1.83 -0.02 16.44
N ALA A 943 -1.04 0.82 15.79
CA ALA A 943 -0.80 0.84 14.34
C ALA A 943 -0.43 -0.55 13.82
N THR A 944 0.53 -1.15 14.50
CA THR A 944 1.10 -2.44 14.17
C THR A 944 0.04 -3.55 14.33
N GLU A 945 -0.79 -3.48 15.37
CA GLU A 945 -1.84 -4.48 15.60
C GLU A 945 -3.07 -4.28 14.68
N ILE A 946 -3.40 -3.04 14.32
CA ILE A 946 -4.44 -2.67 13.34
C ILE A 946 -4.02 -3.09 11.92
N SER A 947 -2.75 -2.93 11.55
CA SER A 947 -2.17 -3.41 10.29
C SER A 947 -2.03 -4.94 10.22
N GLY A 948 -2.45 -5.66 11.27
CA GLY A 948 -2.49 -7.12 11.31
C GLY A 948 -1.16 -7.77 11.65
N VAL A 949 -0.15 -7.03 12.10
CA VAL A 949 1.13 -7.61 12.53
C VAL A 949 0.99 -8.20 13.95
N PRO A 950 1.25 -9.50 14.15
CA PRO A 950 1.10 -10.15 15.44
C PRO A 950 2.20 -9.76 16.43
N TYR A 951 1.95 -10.02 17.72
CA TYR A 951 2.92 -9.84 18.81
C TYR A 951 3.27 -11.16 19.47
N MET A 952 4.55 -11.42 19.65
CA MET A 952 5.08 -12.49 20.49
C MET A 952 4.87 -12.15 21.96
N TYR A 953 4.42 -13.13 22.75
CA TYR A 953 4.26 -13.02 24.19
C TYR A 953 5.42 -13.70 24.89
N VAL A 954 6.10 -13.01 25.81
CA VAL A 954 7.16 -13.60 26.63
C VAL A 954 6.86 -13.36 28.10
N ARG A 955 6.86 -14.43 28.90
CA ARG A 955 6.64 -14.38 30.35
C ARG A 955 7.86 -14.94 31.08
N VAL A 956 8.41 -14.16 32.01
CA VAL A 956 9.63 -14.49 32.76
C VAL A 956 9.39 -14.35 34.25
N GLU A 957 9.53 -15.46 35.00
CA GLU A 957 9.36 -15.48 36.45
C GLU A 957 10.62 -15.05 37.21
N CYS A 958 10.41 -14.44 38.37
CA CYS A 958 11.47 -13.97 39.28
C CYS A 958 12.34 -15.09 39.88
N PRO A 959 13.59 -14.81 40.32
CA PRO A 959 14.19 -13.49 40.64
C PRO A 959 15.18 -13.00 39.57
N VAL A 960 14.67 -12.34 38.52
CA VAL A 960 15.48 -11.88 37.38
C VAL A 960 15.09 -10.49 36.92
N GLU A 961 16.02 -9.78 36.28
CA GLU A 961 15.73 -8.65 35.42
C GLU A 961 15.76 -9.06 33.95
N VAL A 962 14.95 -8.40 33.13
CA VAL A 962 14.88 -8.63 31.68
C VAL A 962 15.20 -7.33 30.97
N THR A 963 16.04 -7.39 29.93
CA THR A 963 16.35 -6.27 29.05
C THR A 963 16.25 -6.72 27.59
N VAL A 964 15.59 -5.89 26.77
CA VAL A 964 15.50 -6.04 25.32
C VAL A 964 15.83 -4.69 24.70
N SER A 965 16.84 -4.62 23.85
CA SER A 965 17.24 -3.39 23.16
C SER A 965 17.15 -3.58 21.64
N TYR A 966 16.47 -2.66 20.97
CA TYR A 966 16.29 -2.67 19.52
C TYR A 966 16.14 -1.23 18.99
N ASN A 967 16.80 -0.91 17.88
CA ASN A 967 16.78 0.42 17.24
C ASN A 967 17.01 1.62 18.18
N GLY A 968 17.84 1.46 19.21
CA GLY A 968 18.17 2.54 20.16
C GLY A 968 17.14 2.74 21.27
N GLU A 969 16.02 2.02 21.22
CA GLU A 969 15.03 1.92 22.30
C GLU A 969 15.34 0.70 23.18
N THR A 970 14.81 0.68 24.40
CA THR A 970 15.06 -0.41 25.34
C THR A 970 13.83 -0.66 26.22
N LEU A 971 13.41 -1.92 26.32
CA LEU A 971 12.54 -2.41 27.38
C LEU A 971 13.42 -2.99 28.48
N SER A 972 13.27 -2.53 29.71
CA SER A 972 14.06 -3.05 30.82
C SER A 972 13.27 -3.00 32.12
N SER A 973 13.28 -4.12 32.85
CA SER A 973 12.72 -4.17 34.21
C SER A 973 13.68 -3.62 35.27
N ALA A 974 14.94 -3.35 34.92
CA ALA A 974 15.97 -2.93 35.86
C ALA A 974 15.85 -1.44 36.25
N GLY A 975 15.95 -1.13 37.55
CA GLY A 975 16.05 0.24 38.07
C GLY A 975 14.84 0.71 38.90
N GLU A 976 14.91 1.94 39.42
CA GLU A 976 13.79 2.57 40.15
C GLU A 976 12.65 3.04 39.19
N ASP A 977 13.00 3.30 37.92
CA ASP A 977 12.09 3.70 36.85
C ASP A 977 12.28 2.74 35.64
N PRO A 978 11.58 1.58 35.60
CA PRO A 978 11.74 0.62 34.52
C PRO A 978 11.26 1.20 33.18
N SER A 979 11.94 0.83 32.10
CA SER A 979 11.51 1.19 30.74
C SER A 979 10.49 0.17 30.25
N THR A 980 9.22 0.54 30.27
CA THR A 980 8.09 -0.38 30.03
C THR A 980 7.51 -0.32 28.62
N LEU A 981 7.98 0.59 27.77
CA LEU A 981 7.39 0.83 26.46
C LEU A 981 8.44 1.21 25.42
N ALA A 982 8.32 0.65 24.22
CA ALA A 982 9.13 0.93 23.04
C ALA A 982 8.26 0.76 21.77
N SER A 983 8.70 1.33 20.64
CA SER A 983 8.04 1.15 19.34
C SER A 983 7.93 -0.32 18.92
N PHE A 984 8.87 -1.15 19.38
CA PHE A 984 8.92 -2.58 19.06
C PHE A 984 8.20 -3.49 20.08
N GLY A 985 7.69 -2.95 21.19
CA GLY A 985 7.03 -3.78 22.20
C GLY A 985 6.78 -3.11 23.55
N SER A 986 6.13 -3.83 24.46
CA SER A 986 5.85 -3.39 25.84
C SER A 986 6.35 -4.39 26.87
N LEU A 987 6.59 -3.90 28.09
CA LEU A 987 6.94 -4.69 29.27
C LEU A 987 5.94 -4.36 30.40
N ALA A 988 5.24 -5.38 30.87
CA ALA A 988 4.30 -5.31 31.98
C ALA A 988 4.75 -6.18 33.16
N PHE A 989 4.12 -5.95 34.31
CA PHE A 989 4.42 -6.66 35.56
C PHE A 989 3.16 -7.31 36.12
N GLU A 990 3.26 -8.59 36.50
CA GLU A 990 2.20 -9.38 37.14
C GLU A 990 2.59 -9.70 38.60
N GLU A 991 1.64 -9.59 39.54
CA GLU A 991 1.82 -9.97 40.94
C GLU A 991 1.72 -11.49 41.11
N VAL A 992 2.58 -12.08 41.95
CA VAL A 992 2.52 -13.51 42.27
C VAL A 992 1.37 -13.78 43.25
N GLU A 993 0.32 -14.48 42.82
CA GLU A 993 -0.79 -14.88 43.70
C GLU A 993 -0.29 -15.70 44.92
N GLY A 994 -0.64 -15.26 46.13
CA GLY A 994 -0.38 -15.98 47.39
C GLY A 994 0.63 -15.35 48.35
N ALA A 995 1.08 -14.11 48.12
CA ALA A 995 1.84 -13.34 49.10
C ALA A 995 0.93 -12.78 50.21
N ASP A 996 0.49 -13.64 51.13
CA ASP A 996 -0.40 -13.38 52.27
C ASP A 996 0.12 -12.38 53.34
N ASP A 997 1.08 -11.51 53.04
CA ASP A 997 1.55 -10.48 53.98
C ASP A 997 1.51 -9.09 53.34
N ALA A 998 0.42 -8.36 53.66
CA ALA A 998 0.18 -6.95 53.36
C ALA A 998 1.18 -5.96 54.01
N SER A 999 2.40 -6.42 54.32
CA SER A 999 3.55 -5.59 54.69
C SER A 999 4.70 -5.63 53.68
N ALA A 1000 4.57 -6.40 52.59
CA ALA A 1000 5.58 -6.47 51.53
C ALA A 1000 5.29 -5.55 50.33
N ALA A 1001 4.03 -5.14 50.11
CA ALA A 1001 3.61 -4.26 49.00
C ALA A 1001 4.14 -2.82 49.07
N SER A 1002 5.04 -2.51 50.01
CA SER A 1002 5.71 -1.21 50.14
C SER A 1002 7.22 -1.33 50.34
N ALA A 1003 7.82 -2.44 49.90
CA ALA A 1003 9.28 -2.62 49.91
C ALA A 1003 9.80 -2.51 48.47
N GLU A 1004 10.80 -1.63 48.27
CA GLU A 1004 11.66 -1.64 47.09
C GLU A 1004 12.16 -3.08 46.84
N GLY A 1005 11.84 -3.65 45.67
CA GLY A 1005 12.27 -5.00 45.26
C GLY A 1005 11.27 -6.14 45.49
N ALA A 1006 9.97 -5.95 45.23
CA ALA A 1006 9.03 -7.06 45.15
C ALA A 1006 9.25 -7.88 43.87
N ASP A 1007 9.37 -9.21 44.00
CA ASP A 1007 9.52 -10.15 42.89
C ASP A 1007 8.23 -10.23 42.06
N THR A 1008 8.14 -9.39 41.01
CA THR A 1008 7.04 -9.39 40.03
C THR A 1008 7.44 -10.11 38.74
N ILE A 1009 6.51 -10.85 38.17
CA ILE A 1009 6.69 -11.56 36.89
C ILE A 1009 6.76 -10.52 35.76
N LYS A 1010 7.67 -10.71 34.80
CA LYS A 1010 7.87 -9.80 33.65
C LYS A 1010 7.15 -10.37 32.44
N ILE A 1011 6.32 -9.56 31.81
CA ILE A 1011 5.56 -9.90 30.61
C ILE A 1011 5.98 -8.96 29.48
N LEU A 1012 6.64 -9.47 28.44
CA LEU A 1012 6.93 -8.71 27.23
C LEU A 1012 5.90 -9.05 26.13
N ARG A 1013 5.43 -8.02 25.42
CA ARG A 1013 4.82 -8.17 24.09
C ARG A 1013 5.79 -7.57 23.07
N LEU A 1014 6.33 -8.38 22.16
CA LEU A 1014 7.31 -7.96 21.16
C LEU A 1014 6.73 -8.14 19.76
N ARG A 1015 6.84 -7.13 18.90
CA ARG A 1015 6.30 -7.16 17.52
C ARG A 1015 6.87 -8.35 16.74
N GLU A 1016 6.05 -9.19 16.12
CA GLU A 1016 6.55 -10.30 15.29
C GLU A 1016 7.09 -9.79 13.95
N GLY A 1017 8.04 -10.52 13.35
CA GLY A 1017 8.70 -10.17 12.08
C GLY A 1017 10.18 -9.81 12.24
N VAL A 1018 10.61 -9.48 13.46
CA VAL A 1018 12.00 -9.16 13.81
C VAL A 1018 12.48 -10.06 14.97
N PRO A 1019 13.72 -10.57 14.95
CA PRO A 1019 14.29 -11.29 16.09
C PRO A 1019 14.77 -10.32 17.19
N TYR A 1020 14.30 -10.50 18.42
CA TYR A 1020 14.76 -9.73 19.58
C TYR A 1020 15.61 -10.56 20.52
N THR A 1021 16.81 -10.09 20.84
CA THR A 1021 17.60 -10.67 21.93
C THR A 1021 16.97 -10.28 23.27
N VAL A 1022 16.55 -11.27 24.04
CA VAL A 1022 16.06 -11.11 25.41
C VAL A 1022 17.19 -11.50 26.35
N GLU A 1023 17.76 -10.50 27.01
CA GLU A 1023 18.78 -10.65 28.03
C GLU A 1023 18.12 -10.75 29.40
N ILE A 1024 18.44 -11.80 30.16
CA ILE A 1024 17.87 -12.07 31.46
C ILE A 1024 19.01 -12.22 32.48
N GLU A 1025 19.00 -11.39 33.53
CA GLU A 1025 20.04 -11.38 34.57
C GLU A 1025 19.47 -11.80 35.93
N GLY A 1026 20.13 -12.74 36.59
CA GLY A 1026 19.75 -13.19 37.92
C GLY A 1026 20.04 -12.15 39.01
N THR A 1027 19.02 -11.78 39.78
CA THR A 1027 19.11 -10.84 40.91
C THR A 1027 19.12 -11.51 42.28
N GLY A 1028 18.77 -12.79 42.34
CA GLY A 1028 18.69 -13.58 43.56
C GLY A 1028 18.94 -15.05 43.31
N THR A 1029 18.86 -15.86 44.36
CA THR A 1029 18.98 -17.33 44.25
C THR A 1029 17.60 -17.97 44.19
N GLY A 1030 17.30 -18.69 43.12
CA GLY A 1030 16.01 -19.34 42.93
C GLY A 1030 15.96 -20.14 41.63
N THR A 1031 14.75 -20.34 41.14
CA THR A 1031 14.49 -20.91 39.82
C THR A 1031 13.68 -19.91 39.01
N MET A 1032 13.93 -19.84 37.70
CA MET A 1032 13.19 -19.02 36.75
C MET A 1032 12.44 -19.92 35.77
N ASP A 1033 11.19 -19.55 35.50
CA ASP A 1033 10.40 -20.10 34.41
C ASP A 1033 10.33 -19.05 33.29
N TYR A 1034 10.58 -19.49 32.05
CA TYR A 1034 10.47 -18.66 30.85
C TYR A 1034 9.44 -19.28 29.90
N THR A 1035 8.54 -18.47 29.36
CA THR A 1035 7.57 -18.88 28.33
C THR A 1035 7.62 -17.90 27.18
N ILE A 1036 7.61 -18.41 25.95
CA ILE A 1036 7.33 -17.63 24.75
C ILE A 1036 6.11 -18.21 24.03
N ALA A 1037 5.21 -17.35 23.56
CA ALA A 1037 4.02 -17.74 22.84
C ALA A 1037 3.76 -16.91 21.58
N PHE A 1038 3.12 -17.55 20.60
CA PHE A 1038 2.81 -16.98 19.29
C PHE A 1038 1.32 -17.14 18.99
N VAL A 1039 0.78 -16.15 18.27
CA VAL A 1039 -0.63 -16.14 17.89
C VAL A 1039 -0.91 -17.04 16.68
N ASP A 1040 -2.16 -17.49 16.56
CA ASP A 1040 -2.69 -18.18 15.39
C ASP A 1040 -3.29 -17.20 14.36
N GLU A 1041 -3.92 -17.74 13.32
CA GLU A 1041 -4.55 -16.99 12.23
C GLU A 1041 -5.74 -16.11 12.68
N HIS A 1042 -6.30 -16.34 13.86
CA HIS A 1042 -7.35 -15.54 14.48
C HIS A 1042 -6.78 -14.48 15.43
N GLY A 1043 -5.48 -14.56 15.72
CA GLY A 1043 -4.72 -13.71 16.62
C GLY A 1043 -4.81 -14.11 18.10
N ASP A 1044 -5.20 -15.35 18.39
CA ASP A 1044 -5.18 -15.94 19.73
C ASP A 1044 -3.86 -16.69 19.96
N TYR A 1045 -3.27 -16.60 21.17
CA TYR A 1045 -2.05 -17.35 21.50
C TYR A 1045 -2.30 -18.87 21.51
N ALA A 1046 -1.63 -19.59 20.60
CA ALA A 1046 -1.87 -21.02 20.36
C ALA A 1046 -0.60 -21.89 20.34
N ASP A 1047 0.58 -21.29 20.17
CA ASP A 1047 1.88 -21.98 20.32
C ASP A 1047 2.55 -21.50 21.60
N PHE A 1048 2.64 -22.35 22.63
CA PHE A 1048 3.33 -22.05 23.89
C PHE A 1048 4.58 -22.89 24.06
N ARG A 1049 5.73 -22.24 24.28
CA ARG A 1049 7.01 -22.90 24.50
C ARG A 1049 7.52 -22.55 25.88
N THR A 1050 7.70 -23.55 26.71
CA THR A 1050 7.88 -23.37 28.16
C THR A 1050 9.21 -23.95 28.63
N PHE A 1051 9.92 -23.18 29.45
CA PHE A 1051 11.24 -23.48 29.99
C PHE A 1051 11.16 -23.35 31.51
N GLY A 1052 10.81 -24.45 32.18
CA GLY A 1052 10.58 -24.46 33.61
C GLY A 1052 11.80 -24.88 34.43
N GLY A 1053 11.98 -24.26 35.58
CA GLY A 1053 12.91 -24.68 36.63
C GLY A 1053 14.39 -24.43 36.30
N ILE A 1054 14.69 -23.34 35.59
CA ILE A 1054 16.07 -22.94 35.29
C ILE A 1054 16.71 -22.38 36.56
N ASP A 1055 17.81 -22.97 37.04
CA ASP A 1055 18.51 -22.49 38.23
C ASP A 1055 19.12 -21.10 37.97
N VAL A 1056 18.85 -20.13 38.87
CA VAL A 1056 19.36 -18.75 38.76
C VAL A 1056 20.01 -18.32 40.08
N ALA A 1057 21.15 -17.64 39.97
CA ALA A 1057 21.83 -16.98 41.06
C ALA A 1057 22.20 -15.52 40.68
N GLU A 1058 22.62 -14.73 41.67
CA GLU A 1058 23.16 -13.39 41.43
C GLU A 1058 24.39 -13.48 40.51
N GLY A 1059 24.29 -12.88 39.31
CA GLY A 1059 25.32 -12.92 38.27
C GLY A 1059 25.12 -13.95 37.16
N THR A 1060 24.12 -14.83 37.27
CA THR A 1060 23.70 -15.72 36.17
C THR A 1060 23.19 -14.86 35.00
N LYS A 1061 23.63 -15.18 33.78
CA LYS A 1061 23.18 -14.53 32.55
C LYS A 1061 22.50 -15.55 31.66
N VAL A 1062 21.29 -15.23 31.23
CA VAL A 1062 20.51 -16.05 30.31
C VAL A 1062 20.21 -15.22 29.06
N GLU A 1063 20.46 -15.79 27.89
CA GLU A 1063 20.21 -15.15 26.61
C GLU A 1063 19.31 -16.05 25.76
N THR A 1064 18.32 -15.46 25.11
CA THR A 1064 17.43 -16.13 24.15
C THR A 1064 17.03 -15.15 23.06
N VAL A 1065 16.71 -15.65 21.88
CA VAL A 1065 16.15 -14.84 20.78
C VAL A 1065 14.64 -15.09 20.72
N ALA A 1066 13.86 -14.02 20.87
CA ALA A 1066 12.42 -14.02 20.62
C ALA A 1066 12.17 -13.79 19.13
N GLU A 1067 11.89 -14.89 18.42
CA GLU A 1067 11.55 -14.91 17.00
C GLU A 1067 10.58 -16.08 16.71
N TYR A 1068 9.78 -15.96 15.65
CA TYR A 1068 8.96 -17.07 15.16
C TYR A 1068 9.83 -18.09 14.40
N ALA A 1069 10.54 -18.94 15.14
CA ALA A 1069 11.37 -20.03 14.61
C ALA A 1069 10.77 -21.41 14.92
N PRO A 1070 11.18 -22.51 14.23
CA PRO A 1070 10.72 -23.87 14.54
C PRO A 1070 11.01 -24.35 15.97
N GLU A 1071 12.05 -23.81 16.61
CA GLU A 1071 12.44 -24.07 18.00
C GLU A 1071 12.95 -22.78 18.64
N THR A 1072 12.77 -22.62 19.95
CA THR A 1072 13.38 -21.56 20.76
C THR A 1072 14.58 -22.15 21.52
N LEU A 1073 15.70 -21.42 21.56
CA LEU A 1073 16.92 -21.79 22.27
C LEU A 1073 17.19 -20.80 23.40
N LEU A 1074 17.38 -21.32 24.61
CA LEU A 1074 17.73 -20.55 25.80
C LEU A 1074 19.11 -20.99 26.30
N GLU A 1075 20.07 -20.07 26.29
CA GLU A 1075 21.46 -20.29 26.71
C GLU A 1075 21.68 -19.71 28.11
N VAL A 1076 22.34 -20.47 28.98
CA VAL A 1076 22.57 -20.12 30.39
C VAL A 1076 24.07 -20.13 30.68
N ASP A 1077 24.59 -18.97 31.07
CA ASP A 1077 25.88 -18.77 31.71
C ASP A 1077 25.63 -18.72 33.22
N GLU A 1078 25.91 -19.82 33.91
CA GLU A 1078 25.53 -20.00 35.32
C GLU A 1078 26.37 -19.08 36.23
N ASP A 1079 27.63 -18.79 35.85
CA ASP A 1079 28.60 -18.06 36.68
C ASP A 1079 28.98 -16.65 36.18
N GLY A 1080 28.45 -16.24 35.03
CA GLY A 1080 28.60 -14.91 34.45
C GLY A 1080 29.98 -14.63 33.85
N ASP A 1081 30.75 -15.68 33.51
CA ASP A 1081 32.11 -15.54 32.97
C ASP A 1081 32.17 -15.31 31.44
N GLY A 1082 31.01 -15.34 30.77
CA GLY A 1082 30.85 -15.21 29.33
C GLY A 1082 30.93 -16.53 28.57
N VAL A 1083 30.84 -17.68 29.26
CA VAL A 1083 30.79 -19.02 28.67
C VAL A 1083 29.46 -19.69 29.00
N VAL A 1084 28.78 -20.21 27.99
CA VAL A 1084 27.53 -20.96 28.15
C VAL A 1084 27.79 -22.31 28.85
N ASP A 1085 27.19 -22.50 30.02
CA ASP A 1085 27.27 -23.72 30.83
C ASP A 1085 26.16 -24.72 30.50
N ALA A 1086 24.96 -24.21 30.23
CA ALA A 1086 23.77 -25.00 29.91
C ALA A 1086 22.97 -24.37 28.76
N ALA A 1087 22.24 -25.20 28.01
CA ALA A 1087 21.34 -24.73 26.98
C ALA A 1087 20.10 -25.64 26.89
N TYR A 1088 18.96 -25.02 26.63
CA TYR A 1088 17.64 -25.66 26.59
C TYR A 1088 16.96 -25.32 25.27
N ARG A 1089 16.16 -26.25 24.73
CA ARG A 1089 15.36 -26.00 23.53
C ARG A 1089 13.92 -26.48 23.67
N ALA A 1090 12.98 -25.73 23.09
CA ALA A 1090 11.57 -26.11 23.02
C ALA A 1090 11.01 -25.83 21.62
N GLY A 1091 10.27 -26.78 21.06
CA GLY A 1091 9.52 -26.61 19.80
C GLY A 1091 8.08 -26.19 20.05
N VAL A 1092 7.28 -26.16 18.97
CA VAL A 1092 5.85 -25.79 19.01
C VAL A 1092 5.09 -26.59 20.06
N ASN A 1093 4.47 -25.89 21.03
CA ASN A 1093 3.70 -26.50 22.12
C ASN A 1093 4.46 -27.53 22.98
N GLU A 1094 5.79 -27.36 23.15
CA GLU A 1094 6.62 -28.25 23.97
C GLU A 1094 7.18 -27.60 25.24
N GLU A 1095 7.44 -28.43 26.26
CA GLU A 1095 8.33 -28.12 27.37
C GLU A 1095 9.80 -28.34 26.95
N ALA A 1096 10.68 -27.47 27.46
CA ALA A 1096 12.08 -27.43 27.08
C ALA A 1096 12.87 -28.69 27.48
N LYS A 1097 13.77 -29.10 26.60
CA LYS A 1097 14.67 -30.25 26.77
C LYS A 1097 16.13 -29.77 26.76
N PRO A 1098 17.02 -30.33 27.60
CA PRO A 1098 18.45 -30.01 27.57
C PRO A 1098 19.08 -30.35 26.21
N VAL A 1099 19.96 -29.47 25.71
CA VAL A 1099 20.69 -29.69 24.46
C VAL A 1099 21.91 -30.60 24.73
N ASP A 1100 21.88 -31.84 24.20
CA ASP A 1100 22.96 -32.82 24.41
C ASP A 1100 24.19 -32.53 23.51
N ASN A 1101 25.18 -31.85 24.08
CA ASN A 1101 26.42 -31.42 23.41
C ASN A 1101 27.49 -32.54 23.23
N GLY A 1102 27.11 -33.81 23.33
CA GLY A 1102 28.04 -34.96 23.35
C GLY A 1102 28.92 -35.17 22.11
N TRP A 1103 28.66 -34.50 20.97
CA TRP A 1103 29.36 -34.74 19.70
C TRP A 1103 30.40 -33.67 19.32
N ALA A 1104 30.31 -32.44 19.86
CA ALA A 1104 31.21 -31.34 19.53
C ALA A 1104 32.70 -31.65 19.81
N PRO A 1105 33.07 -32.32 20.94
CA PRO A 1105 34.46 -32.72 21.18
C PRO A 1105 34.98 -33.76 20.16
N LEU A 1106 34.10 -34.64 19.66
CA LEU A 1106 34.42 -35.70 18.70
C LEU A 1106 34.64 -35.15 17.29
N ALA A 1107 33.87 -34.14 16.89
CA ALA A 1107 34.04 -33.43 15.61
C ALA A 1107 35.38 -32.67 15.56
N VAL A 1108 35.72 -31.96 16.65
CA VAL A 1108 37.04 -31.30 16.79
C VAL A 1108 38.18 -32.31 16.74
N PHE A 1109 38.03 -33.47 17.38
CA PHE A 1109 39.04 -34.54 17.35
C PHE A 1109 39.19 -35.16 15.94
N GLY A 1110 38.08 -35.34 15.22
CA GLY A 1110 38.04 -35.80 13.83
C GLY A 1110 38.74 -34.85 12.86
N ALA A 1111 38.47 -33.54 12.98
CA ALA A 1111 39.12 -32.50 12.19
C ALA A 1111 40.64 -32.47 12.42
N CYS A 1112 41.08 -32.67 13.67
CA CYS A 1112 42.50 -32.77 14.01
C CYS A 1112 43.20 -33.98 13.35
N LEU A 1113 42.51 -35.13 13.24
CA LEU A 1113 43.03 -36.34 12.59
C LEU A 1113 43.18 -36.18 11.07
N VAL A 1114 42.21 -35.51 10.43
CA VAL A 1114 42.25 -35.24 8.98
C VAL A 1114 43.37 -34.24 8.65
N ALA A 1115 43.54 -33.20 9.45
CA ALA A 1115 44.65 -32.25 9.32
C ALA A 1115 46.01 -32.95 9.49
N PHE A 1116 46.13 -33.88 10.44
CA PHE A 1116 47.35 -34.67 10.63
C PHE A 1116 47.66 -35.58 9.42
N ALA A 1117 46.65 -36.25 8.87
CA ALA A 1117 46.80 -37.08 7.67
C ALA A 1117 47.23 -36.27 6.44
N ALA A 1118 46.66 -35.07 6.25
CA ALA A 1118 47.03 -34.14 5.17
C ALA A 1118 48.51 -33.71 5.27
N VAL A 1119 49.00 -33.42 6.49
CA VAL A 1119 50.42 -33.08 6.73
C VAL A 1119 51.35 -34.25 6.37
N VAL A 1120 50.96 -35.49 6.68
CA VAL A 1120 51.74 -36.69 6.34
C VAL A 1120 51.80 -36.91 4.83
N VAL A 1121 50.70 -36.73 4.10
CA VAL A 1121 50.63 -36.85 2.63
C VAL A 1121 51.45 -35.74 1.95
N LEU A 1122 51.39 -34.50 2.44
CA LEU A 1122 52.18 -33.38 1.94
C LEU A 1122 53.68 -33.60 2.18
N ARG A 1123 54.05 -34.16 3.34
CA ARG A 1123 55.44 -34.58 3.64
C ARG A 1123 55.91 -35.70 2.72
N ALA A 1124 55.09 -36.71 2.46
CA ALA A 1124 55.41 -37.82 1.54
C ALA A 1124 55.61 -37.32 0.10
N ARG A 1125 54.74 -36.43 -0.40
CA ARG A 1125 54.88 -35.78 -1.72
C ARG A 1125 56.15 -34.92 -1.82
N SER A 1126 56.53 -34.24 -0.73
CA SER A 1126 57.78 -33.47 -0.68
C SER A 1126 59.04 -34.37 -0.77
N LEU A 1127 59.01 -35.55 -0.16
CA LEU A 1127 60.11 -36.51 -0.16
C LEU A 1127 60.28 -37.19 -1.52
N VAL A 1128 59.18 -37.51 -2.20
CA VAL A 1128 59.20 -38.06 -3.58
C VAL A 1128 59.75 -37.04 -4.58
N ARG A 1129 59.41 -35.74 -4.45
CA ARG A 1129 59.96 -34.66 -5.28
C ARG A 1129 61.46 -34.40 -5.05
N VAL A 1130 61.96 -34.63 -3.83
CA VAL A 1130 63.39 -34.51 -3.52
C VAL A 1130 64.19 -35.73 -4.02
N ALA A 1131 63.58 -36.92 -4.04
CA ALA A 1131 64.19 -38.13 -4.61
C ALA A 1131 64.30 -38.06 -6.15
N ALA A 1132 63.33 -37.46 -6.84
CA ALA A 1132 63.33 -37.31 -8.30
C ALA A 1132 64.37 -36.31 -8.84
N ARG A 1133 64.87 -35.37 -8.01
CA ARG A 1133 65.93 -34.40 -8.38
C ARG A 1133 67.35 -34.89 -8.12
N ARG A 1134 67.53 -36.14 -7.67
CA ARG A 1134 68.84 -36.77 -7.41
C ARG A 1134 69.16 -37.95 -8.33
N ARG A 1135 68.40 -38.16 -9.41
CA ARG A 1135 68.77 -39.05 -10.51
C ARG A 1135 69.18 -38.23 -11.73
#